data_AF-B8G4G9-F1
#
_entry.id   AF-B8G4G9-F1
#
_cell.length_a   1.000
_cell.length_b   1.000
_cell.length_c   1.000
_cell.angle_alpha   90.00
_cell.angle_beta   90.00
_cell.angle_gamma   90.00
#
_symmetry.space_group_name_H-M   'P 1'
#
loop_
_entity.id
_entity.type
_entity.pdbx_description
1 polymer ?
#
loop_
_entity_poly.entity_id
_entity_poly.type
_entity_poly.pdbx_seq_one_letter_code
_entity_poly.pdbx_strand_id
1 'polypeptide(L)'
;MSSAEVQVIAVGRPDRAGKSREGRPVALVVAVADAQHAAMALDAYQSADAAMLPHFYLDRDGTLHQLVAPVRAGHGLGRAIWRGRVHNLDRVAVIVSLAAPALTDLSEAQATVLADWLPAVAAQHGLSLADIGMLITDARGKRRVLPYLPLAAPVAPAEGVILGSGVRSPEQELWVGLATVTWWQRGGQLRLNQAFSLHWGKFDLGAPLAPNEPPPVALDGKTYNFQVFARDTIFNEGTQYAAVQNLANLLGPDIGAIPVGGVSRALIEASYRSALKASAARAPLEGKTEFRADWRFHFVALQAKLGPALSGNYVTADRAFALQVFAGDTLYTPMSQQSGCFFLSLTDPASPQYAQLWAETYKVAGVPYNPTDPFHQRALELKLGTPLSEVVRATIQGVTYEVQVFAYDTLYRGGDGVIRCMRDLPRPPEVLAWQPKPATSPVNAGHVVQTPVQPSATATSPATQSASASSQVIAADPASSPSQQPTGGMANVLTAPEVVRAGPPRRDPNWPPMPDFNILTDRNGQRERILGKIEWVRKSGDDITITNDWVAQNLIEVSIPQLVRFRNTNGGRIRFHRVAADQLRRLWQAWEDAGLLQLVLTFDGAWWPRTIRSNPTTLSNHAYGTAFDINAQWNAFYKPAAPVGDRGSVRELVPIANALGFFWGGHWNYDGRGASDGMHFEWAVAR
;
A
#
# COMPACT_ATOMS: atom_id res chain seq x y z
N MET A 1 26.65 4.59 16.47
CA MET A 1 27.44 5.24 17.53
C MET A 1 27.19 4.50 18.82
N SER A 2 28.27 4.17 19.53
CA SER A 2 28.27 3.57 20.86
C SER A 2 27.38 4.37 21.81
N SER A 3 26.62 3.69 22.66
CA SER A 3 25.82 4.28 23.74
C SER A 3 26.71 5.14 24.63
N ALA A 4 26.69 6.46 24.42
CA ALA A 4 27.03 7.35 25.51
C ALA A 4 25.94 7.10 26.56
N GLU A 5 26.31 6.56 27.72
CA GLU A 5 25.37 6.46 28.85
C GLU A 5 24.77 7.85 29.06
N VAL A 6 23.45 7.97 28.87
CA VAL A 6 22.74 9.22 29.12
C VAL A 6 23.02 9.60 30.58
N GLN A 7 23.71 10.73 30.77
CA GLN A 7 24.05 11.20 32.11
C GLN A 7 22.77 11.58 32.86
N VAL A 8 22.55 10.94 34.00
CA VAL A 8 21.40 11.22 34.89
C VAL A 8 21.87 12.07 36.06
N ILE A 9 21.32 13.27 36.21
CA ILE A 9 21.66 14.20 37.29
C ILE A 9 20.74 13.95 38.48
N ALA A 10 21.30 13.53 39.61
CA ALA A 10 20.54 13.37 40.85
C ALA A 10 20.11 14.73 41.42
N VAL A 11 18.83 14.86 41.78
CA VAL A 11 18.28 16.02 42.47
C VAL A 11 17.99 15.63 43.92
N GLY A 12 18.66 16.30 44.86
CA GLY A 12 18.52 16.00 46.29
C GLY A 12 19.00 14.59 46.66
N ARG A 13 18.13 13.79 47.30
CA ARG A 13 18.40 12.39 47.70
C ARG A 13 17.33 11.45 47.14
N PRO A 14 17.44 11.00 45.87
CA PRO A 14 16.40 10.21 45.20
C PRO A 14 16.07 8.88 45.88
N ASP A 15 17.02 8.29 46.61
CA ASP A 15 16.88 7.08 47.43
C ASP A 15 16.02 7.30 48.69
N ARG A 16 15.81 8.55 49.09
CA ARG A 16 15.01 8.94 50.26
C ARG A 16 13.70 9.64 49.89
N ALA A 17 13.57 10.12 48.66
CA ALA A 17 12.37 10.78 48.14
C ALA A 17 11.23 9.79 47.83
N GLY A 18 9.98 10.26 47.87
CA GLY A 18 8.80 9.44 47.59
C GLY A 18 8.44 8.41 48.68
N LYS A 19 7.44 7.58 48.43
CA LYS A 19 6.90 6.60 49.39
C LYS A 19 7.42 5.18 49.13
N SER A 20 7.18 4.25 50.06
CA SER A 20 7.39 2.81 49.80
C SER A 20 6.44 2.31 48.71
N ARG A 21 6.91 1.37 47.88
CA ARG A 21 6.08 0.64 46.90
C ARG A 21 5.26 -0.50 47.54
N GLU A 22 5.41 -0.74 48.85
CA GLU A 22 4.71 -1.80 49.59
C GLU A 22 4.87 -3.20 48.95
N GLY A 23 6.10 -3.52 48.50
CA GLY A 23 6.41 -4.79 47.85
C GLY A 23 5.90 -4.94 46.40
N ARG A 24 5.27 -3.90 45.82
CA ARG A 24 4.78 -3.96 44.44
C ARG A 24 5.90 -3.70 43.43
N PRO A 25 6.10 -4.60 42.44
CA PRO A 25 7.10 -4.39 41.40
C PRO A 25 6.71 -3.24 40.47
N VAL A 26 7.69 -2.72 39.73
CA VAL A 26 7.44 -1.77 38.65
C VAL A 26 6.71 -2.52 37.55
N ALA A 27 5.59 -1.98 37.06
CA ALA A 27 4.74 -2.66 36.07
C ALA A 27 4.42 -1.78 34.85
N LEU A 28 4.81 -0.52 34.87
CA LEU A 28 4.51 0.47 33.83
C LEU A 28 5.50 1.64 33.91
N VAL A 29 5.86 2.24 32.78
CA VAL A 29 6.47 3.57 32.72
C VAL A 29 5.44 4.55 32.16
N VAL A 30 5.26 5.70 32.79
CA VAL A 30 4.27 6.70 32.38
C VAL A 30 4.94 8.02 32.07
N ALA A 31 4.86 8.43 30.80
CA ALA A 31 5.24 9.76 30.36
C ALA A 31 4.11 10.77 30.61
N VAL A 32 4.47 11.94 31.12
CA VAL A 32 3.57 13.09 31.32
C VAL A 32 4.25 14.36 30.82
N ALA A 33 3.48 15.28 30.28
CA ALA A 33 3.97 16.58 29.84
C ALA A 33 3.88 17.58 30.99
N ASP A 34 4.90 18.42 31.12
CA ASP A 34 4.94 19.56 32.04
C ASP A 34 5.30 20.82 31.26
N ALA A 35 4.37 21.78 31.23
CA ALA A 35 4.53 23.03 30.49
C ALA A 35 5.34 24.09 31.26
N GLN A 36 5.73 23.82 32.51
CA GLN A 36 6.52 24.75 33.32
C GLN A 36 7.96 24.85 32.80
N HIS A 37 8.60 25.98 33.08
CA HIS A 37 10.05 26.12 32.89
C HIS A 37 10.80 25.20 33.86
N ALA A 38 11.94 24.65 33.43
CA ALA A 38 12.64 23.61 34.17
C ALA A 38 13.01 23.96 35.61
N ALA A 39 13.54 25.16 35.86
CA ALA A 39 13.84 25.59 37.22
C ALA A 39 12.58 25.59 38.10
N MET A 40 11.45 26.09 37.58
CA MET A 40 10.18 26.12 38.31
C MET A 40 9.61 24.71 38.54
N ALA A 41 9.71 23.83 37.56
CA ALA A 41 9.26 22.44 37.69
C ALA A 41 10.08 21.69 38.76
N LEU A 42 11.41 21.81 38.70
CA LEU A 42 12.32 21.17 39.67
C LEU A 42 12.12 21.69 41.09
N ASP A 43 11.87 22.99 41.27
CA ASP A 43 11.53 23.57 42.57
C ASP A 43 10.17 23.07 43.06
N ALA A 44 9.16 23.03 42.17
CA ALA A 44 7.83 22.54 42.51
C ALA A 44 7.84 21.07 42.95
N TYR A 45 8.62 20.21 42.29
CA TYR A 45 8.74 18.79 42.65
C TYR A 45 9.45 18.55 43.98
N GLN A 46 10.28 19.48 44.44
CA GLN A 46 10.98 19.38 45.72
C GLN A 46 10.15 19.91 46.90
N SER A 47 9.00 20.53 46.64
CA SER A 47 8.09 21.00 47.68
C SER A 47 7.47 19.86 48.47
N ALA A 48 7.26 20.05 49.77
CA ALA A 48 6.60 19.08 50.64
C ALA A 48 5.15 18.76 50.20
N ASP A 49 4.48 19.74 49.58
CA ASP A 49 3.10 19.65 49.09
C ASP A 49 3.03 19.46 47.56
N ALA A 50 4.09 18.94 46.95
CA ALA A 50 4.15 18.75 45.50
C ALA A 50 2.99 17.88 44.99
N ALA A 51 2.18 18.45 44.09
CA ALA A 51 1.04 17.75 43.47
C ALA A 51 1.49 16.58 42.57
N MET A 52 2.72 16.65 42.06
CA MET A 52 3.39 15.59 41.33
C MET A 52 4.81 15.45 41.85
N LEU A 53 5.26 14.21 41.98
CA LEU A 53 6.64 13.87 42.27
C LEU A 53 7.06 12.78 41.28
N PRO A 54 7.66 13.16 40.14
CA PRO A 54 8.08 12.20 39.14
C PRO A 54 9.36 11.47 39.57
N HIS A 55 9.65 10.33 38.94
CA HIS A 55 10.94 9.66 39.11
C HIS A 55 12.03 10.38 38.34
N PHE A 56 11.70 10.79 37.12
CA PHE A 56 12.59 11.47 36.21
C PHE A 56 11.93 12.71 35.62
N TYR A 57 12.73 13.75 35.40
CA TYR A 57 12.34 14.95 34.68
C TYR A 57 13.33 15.18 33.53
N LEU A 58 12.82 15.35 32.30
CA LEU A 58 13.64 15.60 31.12
C LEU A 58 13.37 16.99 30.55
N ASP A 59 14.38 17.85 30.61
CA ASP A 59 14.31 19.22 30.11
C ASP A 59 14.39 19.29 28.57
N ARG A 60 14.00 20.42 27.97
CA ARG A 60 14.00 20.66 26.51
C ARG A 60 15.39 20.62 25.90
N ASP A 61 16.43 20.87 26.66
CA ASP A 61 17.83 20.77 26.21
C ASP A 61 18.38 19.32 26.22
N GLY A 62 17.59 18.36 26.70
CA GLY A 62 17.99 16.96 26.85
C GLY A 62 18.60 16.61 28.21
N THR A 63 18.69 17.56 29.15
CA THR A 63 19.19 17.29 30.50
C THR A 63 18.19 16.41 31.27
N LEU A 64 18.65 15.26 31.73
CA LEU A 64 17.84 14.28 32.45
C LEU A 64 18.13 14.30 33.95
N HIS A 65 17.10 14.60 34.73
CA HIS A 65 17.15 14.67 36.20
C HIS A 65 16.45 13.46 36.83
N GLN A 66 17.03 12.92 37.90
CA GLN A 66 16.40 11.91 38.75
C GLN A 66 16.00 12.53 40.08
N LEU A 67 14.70 12.48 40.40
CA LEU A 67 14.13 13.00 41.64
C LEU A 67 13.74 11.89 42.61
N VAL A 68 13.32 10.72 42.09
CA VAL A 68 12.98 9.54 42.90
C VAL A 68 13.61 8.30 42.28
N ALA A 69 14.29 7.50 43.11
CA ALA A 69 14.83 6.22 42.68
C ALA A 69 13.69 5.25 42.30
N PRO A 70 13.79 4.47 41.21
CA PRO A 70 12.70 3.58 40.75
C PRO A 70 12.22 2.54 41.78
N VAL A 71 13.05 2.22 42.78
CA VAL A 71 12.69 1.34 43.92
C VAL A 71 11.67 1.97 44.87
N ARG A 72 11.40 3.28 44.75
CA ARG A 72 10.41 4.03 45.53
C ARG A 72 9.24 4.46 44.65
N ALA A 73 8.13 4.82 45.30
CA ALA A 73 6.92 5.30 44.63
C ALA A 73 6.97 6.82 44.50
N GLY A 74 6.82 7.30 43.27
CA GLY A 74 6.48 8.69 42.99
C GLY A 74 5.01 8.98 43.32
N HIS A 75 4.52 10.17 42.97
CA HIS A 75 3.13 10.57 43.21
C HIS A 75 2.61 11.51 42.10
N GLY A 76 1.29 11.56 41.93
CA GLY A 76 0.59 12.50 41.04
C GLY A 76 -0.20 11.83 39.89
N LEU A 77 0.04 10.54 39.62
CA LEU A 77 -0.73 9.80 38.62
C LEU A 77 -2.08 9.31 39.16
N GLY A 78 -2.16 8.96 40.44
CA GLY A 78 -3.39 8.55 41.11
C GLY A 78 -4.11 7.36 40.45
N ARG A 79 -5.45 7.33 40.54
CA ARG A 79 -6.28 6.26 39.96
C ARG A 79 -6.56 6.51 38.47
N ALA A 80 -6.28 5.51 37.64
CA ALA A 80 -6.55 5.55 36.20
C ALA A 80 -6.93 4.17 35.66
N ILE A 81 -7.58 4.15 34.50
CA ILE A 81 -7.82 2.90 33.77
C ILE A 81 -6.52 2.48 33.07
N TRP A 82 -6.06 1.28 33.36
CA TRP A 82 -4.93 0.63 32.69
C TRP A 82 -5.29 -0.84 32.46
N ARG A 83 -5.06 -1.34 31.24
CA ARG A 83 -5.44 -2.70 30.81
C ARG A 83 -6.90 -3.06 31.17
N GLY A 84 -7.80 -2.11 30.97
CA GLY A 84 -9.26 -2.28 31.19
C GLY A 84 -9.73 -2.21 32.65
N ARG A 85 -8.82 -2.07 33.62
CA ARG A 85 -9.16 -2.01 35.05
C ARG A 85 -8.66 -0.72 35.69
N VAL A 86 -9.26 -0.32 36.81
CA VAL A 86 -8.80 0.85 37.56
C VAL A 86 -7.65 0.44 38.47
N HIS A 87 -6.50 1.08 38.30
CA HIS A 87 -5.31 0.88 39.12
C HIS A 87 -4.90 2.20 39.78
N ASN A 88 -4.31 2.12 40.98
CA ASN A 88 -3.54 3.24 41.53
C ASN A 88 -2.13 3.18 40.92
N LEU A 89 -1.83 4.10 40.01
CA LEU A 89 -0.60 4.09 39.22
C LEU A 89 0.62 4.49 40.02
N ASP A 90 0.48 5.35 41.04
CA ASP A 90 1.61 5.85 41.85
C ASP A 90 2.48 4.72 42.45
N ARG A 91 1.85 3.58 42.78
CA ARG A 91 2.53 2.44 43.43
C ARG A 91 3.24 1.50 42.46
N VAL A 92 2.93 1.57 41.17
CA VAL A 92 3.38 0.59 40.18
C VAL A 92 4.14 1.23 39.02
N ALA A 93 3.95 2.54 38.79
CA ALA A 93 4.58 3.26 37.70
C ALA A 93 5.96 3.81 38.06
N VAL A 94 6.81 3.93 37.03
CA VAL A 94 7.89 4.93 36.97
C VAL A 94 7.35 6.13 36.20
N ILE A 95 7.40 7.32 36.79
CA ILE A 95 6.85 8.55 36.23
C ILE A 95 7.99 9.33 35.56
N VAL A 96 7.84 9.60 34.27
CA VAL A 96 8.77 10.41 33.48
C VAL A 96 8.04 11.69 33.09
N SER A 97 8.43 12.81 33.69
CA SER A 97 7.91 14.13 33.33
C SER A 97 8.79 14.75 32.25
N LEU A 98 8.17 15.30 31.21
CA LEU A 98 8.85 15.88 30.06
C LEU A 98 8.50 17.37 29.96
N ALA A 99 9.52 18.22 29.89
CA ALA A 99 9.35 19.66 29.70
C ALA A 99 8.76 19.96 28.31
N ALA A 100 7.44 20.07 28.20
CA ALA A 100 6.73 20.33 26.96
C ALA A 100 5.26 20.70 27.23
N PRO A 101 4.62 21.51 26.36
CA PRO A 101 3.17 21.74 26.42
C PRO A 101 2.36 20.46 26.23
N ALA A 102 2.86 19.53 25.41
CA ALA A 102 2.25 18.24 25.14
C ALA A 102 3.34 17.22 24.76
N LEU A 103 3.03 15.92 24.93
CA LEU A 103 3.95 14.82 24.55
C LEU A 103 4.19 14.72 23.03
N THR A 104 3.42 15.45 22.23
CA THR A 104 3.62 15.59 20.78
C THR A 104 4.50 16.79 20.39
N ASP A 105 4.93 17.62 21.35
CA ASP A 105 5.77 18.81 21.15
C ASP A 105 7.12 18.70 21.88
N LEU A 106 7.84 17.60 21.61
CA LEU A 106 9.17 17.38 22.19
C LEU A 106 10.27 17.99 21.31
N SER A 107 11.32 18.48 21.96
CA SER A 107 12.54 18.93 21.28
C SER A 107 13.31 17.76 20.68
N GLU A 108 14.24 18.06 19.77
CA GLU A 108 15.12 17.05 19.19
C GLU A 108 16.07 16.43 20.22
N ALA A 109 16.54 17.23 21.18
CA ALA A 109 17.37 16.75 22.27
C ALA A 109 16.60 15.77 23.17
N GLN A 110 15.35 16.09 23.51
CA GLN A 110 14.46 15.17 24.24
C GLN A 110 14.20 13.88 23.46
N ALA A 111 13.86 13.99 22.17
CA ALA A 111 13.62 12.83 21.32
C ALA A 111 14.85 11.91 21.23
N THR A 112 16.05 12.50 21.15
CA THR A 112 17.32 11.77 21.13
C THR A 112 17.54 10.99 22.43
N VAL A 113 17.38 11.65 23.58
CA VAL A 113 17.54 10.99 24.89
C VAL A 113 16.52 9.86 25.06
N LEU A 114 15.25 10.12 24.77
CA LEU A 114 14.17 9.16 24.97
C LEU A 114 14.26 7.94 24.04
N ALA A 115 14.87 8.07 22.86
CA ALA A 115 15.02 6.97 21.91
C ALA A 115 15.82 5.79 22.48
N ASP A 116 16.82 6.07 23.30
CA ASP A 116 17.72 5.06 23.88
C ASP A 116 17.45 4.83 25.37
N TRP A 117 17.23 5.90 26.13
CA TRP A 117 17.08 5.81 27.59
C TRP A 117 15.76 5.17 28.02
N LEU A 118 14.65 5.51 27.37
CA LEU A 118 13.32 5.05 27.79
C LEU A 118 13.17 3.52 27.62
N PRO A 119 13.60 2.90 26.51
CA PRO A 119 13.67 1.43 26.42
C PRO A 119 14.56 0.80 27.50
N ALA A 120 15.71 1.40 27.80
CA ALA A 120 16.64 0.88 28.80
C ALA A 120 16.03 0.87 30.21
N VAL A 121 15.34 1.95 30.60
CA VAL A 121 14.63 2.03 31.89
C VAL A 121 13.51 1.00 31.98
N ALA A 122 12.74 0.79 30.90
CA ALA A 122 11.72 -0.25 30.87
C ALA A 122 12.35 -1.65 31.05
N ALA A 123 13.43 -1.94 30.31
CA ALA A 123 14.11 -3.23 30.35
C ALA A 123 14.72 -3.55 31.73
N GLN A 124 15.24 -2.56 32.46
CA GLN A 124 15.74 -2.72 33.84
C GLN A 124 14.68 -3.27 34.81
N HIS A 125 13.40 -3.10 34.48
CA HIS A 125 12.28 -3.58 35.27
C HIS A 125 11.56 -4.80 34.65
N GLY A 126 12.16 -5.44 33.63
CA GLY A 126 11.54 -6.55 32.92
C GLY A 126 10.32 -6.14 32.09
N LEU A 127 10.21 -4.85 31.74
CA LEU A 127 9.12 -4.30 30.95
C LEU A 127 9.49 -4.21 29.46
N SER A 128 8.45 -4.25 28.62
CA SER A 128 8.56 -4.03 27.18
C SER A 128 8.18 -2.60 26.78
N LEU A 129 8.37 -2.22 25.52
CA LEU A 129 7.88 -0.93 25.01
C LEU A 129 6.35 -0.82 25.03
N ALA A 130 5.61 -1.93 25.08
CA ALA A 130 4.16 -1.91 25.23
C ALA A 130 3.71 -1.53 26.66
N ASP A 131 4.65 -1.54 27.62
CA ASP A 131 4.44 -1.15 29.02
C ASP A 131 4.88 0.30 29.29
N ILE A 132 5.18 1.04 28.23
CA ILE A 132 5.35 2.49 28.28
C ILE A 132 4.05 3.12 27.83
N GLY A 133 3.51 4.00 28.67
CA GLY A 133 2.25 4.66 28.40
C GLY A 133 2.30 6.16 28.63
N MET A 134 1.29 6.83 28.12
CA MET A 134 0.96 8.21 28.44
C MET A 134 -0.39 8.25 29.13
N LEU A 135 -0.53 9.19 30.06
CA LEU A 135 -1.78 9.38 30.76
C LEU A 135 -2.62 10.43 30.03
N ILE A 136 -3.82 10.05 29.63
CA ILE A 136 -4.79 10.98 29.05
C ILE A 136 -6.02 11.09 29.94
N THR A 137 -6.67 12.24 29.90
CA THR A 137 -7.92 12.52 30.60
C THR A 137 -8.99 12.78 29.55
N ASP A 138 -10.09 12.03 29.57
CA ASP A 138 -11.19 12.29 28.66
C ASP A 138 -12.07 13.47 29.11
N ALA A 139 -13.00 13.90 28.23
CA ALA A 139 -13.89 15.03 28.49
C ALA A 139 -14.78 14.86 29.74
N ARG A 140 -14.91 13.64 30.29
CA ARG A 140 -15.65 13.35 31.52
C ARG A 140 -14.73 13.27 32.76
N GLY A 141 -13.46 13.67 32.62
CA GLY A 141 -12.46 13.63 33.69
C GLY A 141 -11.90 12.24 33.97
N LYS A 142 -12.22 11.21 33.16
CA LYS A 142 -11.75 9.85 33.40
C LYS A 142 -10.34 9.69 32.84
N ARG A 143 -9.40 9.32 33.72
CA ARG A 143 -7.99 9.12 33.38
C ARG A 143 -7.76 7.70 32.85
N ARG A 144 -7.03 7.56 31.75
CA ARG A 144 -6.65 6.27 31.15
C ARG A 144 -5.22 6.31 30.62
N VAL A 145 -4.56 5.16 30.67
CA VAL A 145 -3.23 4.97 30.08
C VAL A 145 -3.40 4.47 28.65
N LEU A 146 -2.75 5.13 27.70
CA LEU A 146 -2.57 4.67 26.33
C LEU A 146 -1.10 4.34 26.07
N PRO A 147 -0.77 3.41 25.15
CA PRO A 147 0.60 3.17 24.73
C PRO A 147 1.30 4.46 24.28
N TYR A 148 2.59 4.57 24.60
CA TYR A 148 3.40 5.72 24.25
C TYR A 148 4.74 5.28 23.65
N LEU A 149 5.09 5.88 22.51
CA LEU A 149 6.43 5.88 21.96
C LEU A 149 6.86 7.34 21.80
N PRO A 150 8.13 7.67 22.13
CA PRO A 150 8.62 9.02 21.93
C PRO A 150 8.67 9.38 20.44
N LEU A 151 8.74 10.69 20.16
CA LEU A 151 8.96 11.17 18.80
C LEU A 151 10.26 10.63 18.23
N ALA A 152 10.31 10.45 16.92
CA ALA A 152 11.50 9.95 16.23
C ALA A 152 12.69 10.87 16.48
N ALA A 153 13.79 10.29 16.96
CA ALA A 153 15.07 10.99 17.06
C ALA A 153 15.56 11.43 15.67
N PRO A 154 16.31 12.55 15.58
CA PRO A 154 17.00 12.91 14.35
C PRO A 154 17.90 11.78 13.86
N VAL A 155 17.88 11.51 12.56
CA VAL A 155 18.80 10.59 11.91
C VAL A 155 20.09 11.35 11.63
N ALA A 156 21.22 10.81 12.09
CA ALA A 156 22.52 11.32 11.71
C ALA A 156 22.69 11.30 10.17
N PRO A 157 23.31 12.33 9.57
CA PRO A 157 23.65 12.31 8.16
C PRO A 157 24.55 11.12 7.83
N ALA A 158 24.46 10.59 6.61
CA ALA A 158 25.31 9.49 6.16
C ALA A 158 26.80 9.87 6.31
N GLU A 159 27.62 8.93 6.79
CA GLU A 159 29.07 9.14 6.90
C GLU A 159 29.64 9.59 5.54
N GLY A 160 30.38 10.70 5.53
CA GLY A 160 30.95 11.28 4.32
C GLY A 160 30.17 12.44 3.70
N VAL A 161 29.01 12.83 4.25
CA VAL A 161 28.43 14.16 3.96
C VAL A 161 29.26 15.21 4.70
N ILE A 162 30.27 15.75 4.02
CA ILE A 162 30.96 16.95 4.48
C ILE A 162 29.92 18.08 4.52
N LEU A 163 29.59 18.54 5.73
CA LEU A 163 28.88 19.80 5.95
C LEU A 163 29.76 20.93 5.41
N GLY A 164 29.46 21.36 4.19
CA GLY A 164 30.28 22.33 3.44
C GLY A 164 29.80 22.72 2.03
N SER A 165 28.74 22.12 1.48
CA SER A 165 28.05 22.63 0.27
C SER A 165 26.66 23.23 0.58
N GLY A 166 26.38 23.49 1.87
CA GLY A 166 25.06 23.49 2.52
C GLY A 166 24.09 24.64 2.26
N VAL A 167 23.96 25.12 1.03
CA VAL A 167 22.86 26.01 0.62
C VAL A 167 21.97 25.24 -0.35
N ARG A 168 20.72 24.99 0.04
CA ARG A 168 19.71 24.46 -0.89
C ARG A 168 19.53 25.46 -2.04
N SER A 169 19.40 24.99 -3.27
CA SER A 169 19.05 25.89 -4.38
C SER A 169 17.67 26.54 -4.14
N PRO A 170 17.35 27.67 -4.77
CA PRO A 170 16.03 28.28 -4.67
C PRO A 170 14.89 27.29 -5.00
N GLU A 171 15.10 26.39 -5.96
CA GLU A 171 14.13 25.35 -6.33
C GLU A 171 14.02 24.25 -5.26
N GLN A 172 15.12 23.90 -4.59
CA GLN A 172 15.09 22.98 -3.46
C GLN A 172 14.42 23.62 -2.24
N GLU A 173 14.64 24.91 -1.98
CA GLU A 173 13.92 25.66 -0.94
C GLU A 173 12.43 25.78 -1.27
N LEU A 174 12.09 25.98 -2.55
CA LEU A 174 10.69 25.92 -3.01
C LEU A 174 10.08 24.54 -2.74
N TRP A 175 10.81 23.46 -3.04
CA TRP A 175 10.36 22.10 -2.73
C TRP A 175 10.11 21.93 -1.22
N VAL A 176 11.01 22.41 -0.35
CA VAL A 176 10.83 22.34 1.12
C VAL A 176 9.63 23.16 1.58
N GLY A 177 9.43 24.36 1.02
CA GLY A 177 8.29 25.20 1.33
C GLY A 177 6.96 24.56 0.92
N LEU A 178 6.87 24.02 -0.30
CA LEU A 178 5.69 23.31 -0.79
C LEU A 178 5.46 22.02 0.00
N ALA A 179 6.50 21.28 0.35
CA ALA A 179 6.41 20.10 1.20
C ALA A 179 5.89 20.48 2.60
N THR A 180 6.32 21.61 3.16
CA THR A 180 5.82 22.10 4.45
C THR A 180 4.31 22.41 4.38
N VAL A 181 3.86 23.08 3.32
CA VAL A 181 2.43 23.31 3.06
C VAL A 181 1.69 21.97 2.94
N THR A 182 2.24 21.03 2.18
CA THR A 182 1.70 19.68 1.96
C THR A 182 1.47 18.94 3.28
N TRP A 183 2.46 18.96 4.17
CA TRP A 183 2.39 18.30 5.46
C TRP A 183 1.37 18.94 6.41
N TRP A 184 1.33 20.27 6.45
CA TRP A 184 0.39 20.99 7.30
C TRP A 184 -1.07 20.64 6.97
N GLN A 185 -1.41 20.46 5.69
CA GLN A 185 -2.82 20.26 5.27
C GLN A 185 -3.52 19.12 6.03
N ARG A 186 -2.80 18.11 6.53
CA ARG A 186 -3.40 17.03 7.31
C ARG A 186 -2.85 16.94 8.73
N GLY A 187 -2.40 18.07 9.29
CA GLY A 187 -1.90 18.22 10.66
C GLY A 187 -0.46 17.74 10.88
N GLY A 188 0.25 17.36 9.82
CA GLY A 188 1.63 16.91 9.90
C GLY A 188 2.63 18.06 9.95
N GLN A 189 3.84 17.77 10.45
CA GLN A 189 4.97 18.69 10.42
C GLN A 189 6.13 18.04 9.67
N LEU A 190 6.65 18.73 8.64
CA LEU A 190 7.82 18.26 7.92
C LEU A 190 9.09 18.46 8.78
N ARG A 191 9.85 17.39 8.97
CA ARG A 191 11.16 17.41 9.66
C ARG A 191 12.19 16.63 8.87
N LEU A 192 12.97 17.31 8.01
CA LEU A 192 13.95 16.69 7.08
C LEU A 192 15.24 16.17 7.75
N ASN A 193 15.15 15.86 9.04
CA ASN A 193 16.13 15.11 9.80
C ASN A 193 15.49 13.87 10.45
N GLN A 194 14.20 13.60 10.23
CA GLN A 194 13.51 12.42 10.74
C GLN A 194 13.27 11.39 9.63
N ALA A 195 13.38 10.11 10.00
CA ALA A 195 13.35 8.99 9.08
C ALA A 195 12.07 8.93 8.22
N PHE A 196 10.89 9.14 8.80
CA PHE A 196 9.62 9.12 8.04
C PHE A 196 9.53 10.27 7.02
N SER A 197 9.95 11.48 7.38
CA SER A 197 9.96 12.64 6.45
C SER A 197 10.96 12.43 5.32
N LEU A 198 12.16 11.92 5.63
CA LEU A 198 13.19 11.60 4.64
C LEU A 198 12.73 10.47 3.72
N HIS A 199 12.13 9.41 4.26
CA HIS A 199 11.59 8.28 3.50
C HIS A 199 10.44 8.73 2.59
N TRP A 200 9.53 9.56 3.09
CA TRP A 200 8.47 10.17 2.30
C TRP A 200 9.00 10.94 1.09
N GLY A 201 9.96 11.84 1.31
CA GLY A 201 10.53 12.66 0.24
C GLY A 201 11.30 11.83 -0.79
N LYS A 202 11.89 10.71 -0.38
CA LYS A 202 12.70 9.83 -1.24
C LYS A 202 11.85 8.91 -2.14
N PHE A 203 10.75 8.37 -1.60
CA PHE A 203 10.00 7.28 -2.23
C PHE A 203 8.60 7.67 -2.72
N ASP A 204 8.31 8.97 -2.85
CA ASP A 204 7.09 9.51 -3.49
C ASP A 204 5.78 8.93 -2.95
N LEU A 205 5.66 8.83 -1.63
CA LEU A 205 4.51 8.22 -0.95
C LEU A 205 3.19 9.02 -1.08
N GLY A 206 3.22 10.18 -1.75
CA GLY A 206 2.12 11.13 -1.82
C GLY A 206 1.91 11.89 -0.51
N ALA A 207 0.95 12.80 -0.45
CA ALA A 207 0.72 13.65 0.71
C ALA A 207 0.41 12.83 1.99
N PRO A 208 0.87 13.28 3.18
CA PRO A 208 0.44 12.68 4.44
C PRO A 208 -1.07 12.85 4.60
N LEU A 209 -1.74 11.79 5.05
CA LEU A 209 -3.20 11.80 5.24
C LEU A 209 -3.60 12.08 6.69
N ALA A 210 -2.66 11.92 7.62
CA ALA A 210 -2.80 12.16 9.05
C ALA A 210 -1.40 12.37 9.67
N PRO A 211 -1.25 12.96 10.87
CA PRO A 211 0.04 13.10 11.55
C PRO A 211 0.50 11.79 12.22
N ASN A 212 1.78 11.76 12.64
CA ASN A 212 2.37 10.63 13.38
C ASN A 212 2.02 10.81 14.86
N GLU A 213 0.73 10.67 15.15
CA GLU A 213 0.17 10.91 16.48
C GLU A 213 0.00 9.62 17.28
N PRO A 214 0.17 9.67 18.61
CA PRO A 214 -0.12 8.54 19.46
C PRO A 214 -1.65 8.28 19.54
N PRO A 215 -2.07 7.05 19.87
CA PRO A 215 -1.22 5.94 20.29
C PRO A 215 -0.59 5.20 19.10
N PRO A 216 0.64 4.69 19.26
CA PRO A 216 1.23 3.76 18.31
C PRO A 216 0.43 2.44 18.29
N VAL A 217 0.68 1.61 17.29
CA VAL A 217 0.09 0.26 17.24
C VAL A 217 0.85 -0.64 18.21
N ALA A 218 0.18 -1.17 19.24
CA ALA A 218 0.77 -2.14 20.15
C ALA A 218 0.15 -3.52 19.94
N LEU A 219 0.98 -4.53 19.67
CA LEU A 219 0.56 -5.90 19.41
C LEU A 219 1.65 -6.88 19.89
N ASP A 220 1.26 -7.95 20.58
CA ASP A 220 2.17 -9.02 21.02
C ASP A 220 3.42 -8.54 21.78
N GLY A 221 3.24 -7.54 22.65
CA GLY A 221 4.33 -6.94 23.44
C GLY A 221 5.27 -6.01 22.66
N LYS A 222 5.03 -5.86 21.36
CA LYS A 222 5.74 -4.94 20.47
C LYS A 222 4.91 -3.69 20.22
N THR A 223 5.60 -2.61 19.88
CA THR A 223 4.97 -1.33 19.56
C THR A 223 5.50 -0.84 18.22
N TYR A 224 4.64 -0.28 17.39
CA TYR A 224 4.95 0.18 16.04
C TYR A 224 4.54 1.64 15.88
N ASN A 225 5.51 2.48 15.58
CA ASN A 225 5.23 3.84 15.09
C ASN A 225 4.79 3.74 13.63
N PHE A 226 3.83 4.56 13.22
CA PHE A 226 3.33 4.53 11.85
C PHE A 226 2.90 5.93 11.39
N GLN A 227 2.99 6.16 10.09
CA GLN A 227 2.57 7.39 9.45
C GLN A 227 1.84 7.04 8.15
N VAL A 228 0.70 7.69 7.96
CA VAL A 228 -0.21 7.40 6.85
C VAL A 228 0.02 8.39 5.72
N PHE A 229 0.35 7.88 4.53
CA PHE A 229 0.46 8.65 3.30
C PHE A 229 -0.53 8.14 2.25
N ALA A 230 -0.70 8.91 1.18
CA ALA A 230 -1.67 8.60 0.13
C ALA A 230 -1.44 7.26 -0.56
N ARG A 231 -0.18 6.86 -0.79
CA ARG A 231 0.16 5.61 -1.46
C ARG A 231 0.37 4.45 -0.51
N ASP A 232 0.87 4.71 0.69
CA ASP A 232 1.17 3.66 1.66
C ASP A 232 1.19 4.18 3.09
N THR A 233 1.12 3.26 4.05
CA THR A 233 1.46 3.52 5.45
C THR A 233 2.87 3.00 5.70
N ILE A 234 3.76 3.87 6.18
CA ILE A 234 5.08 3.44 6.64
C ILE A 234 5.08 3.26 8.15
N PHE A 235 5.96 2.39 8.63
CA PHE A 235 6.06 2.09 10.05
C PHE A 235 7.48 1.69 10.44
N ASN A 236 7.78 1.70 11.74
CA ASN A 236 8.98 1.12 12.32
C ASN A 236 8.63 0.43 13.64
N GLU A 237 9.41 -0.59 14.03
CA GLU A 237 9.24 -1.25 15.32
C GLU A 237 9.96 -0.46 16.43
N GLY A 238 9.25 -0.15 17.50
CA GLY A 238 9.75 0.53 18.69
C GLY A 238 10.48 1.83 18.38
N THR A 239 11.70 1.95 18.91
CA THR A 239 12.60 3.10 18.70
C THR A 239 13.58 2.89 17.54
N GLN A 240 13.39 1.85 16.70
CA GLN A 240 14.19 1.63 15.49
C GLN A 240 13.79 2.58 14.36
N TYR A 241 13.80 3.90 14.61
CA TYR A 241 13.20 4.90 13.72
C TYR A 241 13.75 4.87 12.29
N ALA A 242 15.05 4.56 12.13
CA ALA A 242 15.67 4.49 10.81
C ALA A 242 15.34 3.20 10.02
N ALA A 243 14.76 2.18 10.67
CA ALA A 243 14.34 0.93 10.04
C ALA A 243 12.90 1.04 9.50
N VAL A 244 12.69 2.00 8.61
CA VAL A 244 11.39 2.31 8.02
C VAL A 244 10.96 1.19 7.07
N GLN A 245 9.76 0.68 7.28
CA GLN A 245 9.11 -0.37 6.51
C GLN A 245 7.80 0.14 5.90
N ASN A 246 7.34 -0.52 4.85
CA ASN A 246 6.13 -0.18 4.10
C ASN A 246 5.03 -1.22 4.37
N LEU A 247 3.82 -0.79 4.69
CA LEU A 247 2.69 -1.70 4.92
C LEU A 247 2.38 -2.53 3.67
N ALA A 248 2.48 -1.96 2.46
CA ALA A 248 2.29 -2.72 1.23
C ALA A 248 3.25 -3.92 1.11
N ASN A 249 4.49 -3.80 1.62
CA ASN A 249 5.44 -4.93 1.62
C ASN A 249 5.03 -6.04 2.59
N LEU A 250 4.39 -5.71 3.72
CA LEU A 250 3.82 -6.72 4.63
C LEU A 250 2.63 -7.45 4.01
N LEU A 251 1.85 -6.73 3.21
CA LEU A 251 0.68 -7.28 2.55
C LEU A 251 1.07 -8.13 1.32
N GLY A 252 2.26 -7.90 0.78
CA GLY A 252 2.75 -8.53 -0.44
C GLY A 252 2.15 -7.92 -1.71
N PRO A 253 2.64 -8.31 -2.89
CA PRO A 253 2.12 -7.79 -4.16
C PRO A 253 0.68 -8.22 -4.44
N ASP A 254 0.23 -9.35 -3.88
CA ASP A 254 -1.06 -9.98 -4.16
C ASP A 254 -1.89 -10.16 -2.87
N ILE A 255 -2.64 -9.13 -2.49
CA ILE A 255 -3.60 -9.22 -1.37
C ILE A 255 -4.80 -10.07 -1.82
N GLY A 256 -4.76 -11.38 -1.54
CA GLY A 256 -5.85 -12.30 -1.83
C GLY A 256 -7.03 -12.18 -0.85
N ALA A 257 -6.78 -11.67 0.35
CA ALA A 257 -7.79 -11.37 1.37
C ALA A 257 -7.24 -10.30 2.32
N ILE A 258 -8.11 -9.51 2.93
CA ILE A 258 -7.71 -8.61 4.01
C ILE A 258 -7.24 -9.47 5.19
N PRO A 259 -6.05 -9.22 5.77
CA PRO A 259 -5.58 -9.97 6.93
C PRO A 259 -6.59 -9.96 8.07
N VAL A 260 -6.80 -11.11 8.71
CA VAL A 260 -7.77 -11.25 9.82
C VAL A 260 -7.19 -10.85 11.18
N GLY A 261 -5.88 -10.67 11.26
CA GLY A 261 -5.15 -10.31 12.47
C GLY A 261 -3.69 -9.99 12.18
N GLY A 262 -2.88 -9.85 13.23
CA GLY A 262 -1.46 -9.53 13.11
C GLY A 262 -1.17 -8.05 12.86
N VAL A 263 0.12 -7.73 12.70
CA VAL A 263 0.61 -6.34 12.57
C VAL A 263 0.03 -5.65 11.33
N SER A 264 -0.08 -6.35 10.20
CA SER A 264 -0.65 -5.80 8.97
C SER A 264 -2.11 -5.37 9.16
N ARG A 265 -2.95 -6.22 9.80
CA ARG A 265 -4.33 -5.86 10.13
C ARG A 265 -4.41 -4.64 11.05
N ALA A 266 -3.62 -4.66 12.13
CA ALA A 266 -3.62 -3.58 13.10
C ALA A 266 -3.16 -2.23 12.50
N LEU A 267 -2.17 -2.27 11.61
CA LEU A 267 -1.72 -1.09 10.86
C LEU A 267 -2.80 -0.58 9.90
N ILE A 268 -3.51 -1.45 9.16
CA ILE A 268 -4.61 -1.00 8.29
C ILE A 268 -5.69 -0.28 9.09
N GLU A 269 -6.14 -0.88 10.20
CA GLU A 269 -7.16 -0.27 11.06
C GLU A 269 -6.71 1.08 11.63
N ALA A 270 -5.45 1.15 12.06
CA ALA A 270 -4.85 2.39 12.55
C ALA A 270 -4.76 3.45 11.44
N SER A 271 -4.39 3.07 10.22
CA SER A 271 -4.32 3.97 9.07
C SER A 271 -5.68 4.55 8.69
N TYR A 272 -6.72 3.72 8.64
CA TYR A 272 -8.10 4.17 8.39
C TYR A 272 -8.57 5.12 9.48
N ARG A 273 -8.40 4.74 10.74
CA ARG A 273 -8.79 5.58 11.89
C ARG A 273 -8.09 6.94 11.87
N SER A 274 -6.78 6.98 11.61
CA SER A 274 -6.02 8.23 11.58
C SER A 274 -6.41 9.12 10.40
N ALA A 275 -6.53 8.56 9.19
CA ALA A 275 -6.93 9.31 7.99
C ALA A 275 -8.35 9.89 8.09
N LEU A 276 -9.29 9.12 8.65
CA LEU A 276 -10.66 9.58 8.89
C LEU A 276 -10.72 10.64 10.00
N LYS A 277 -9.95 10.48 11.09
CA LYS A 277 -9.82 11.54 12.13
C LYS A 277 -9.34 12.86 11.52
N ALA A 278 -8.31 12.82 10.68
CA ALA A 278 -7.78 14.01 10.02
C ALA A 278 -8.80 14.61 9.02
N SER A 279 -9.55 13.78 8.31
CA SER A 279 -10.63 14.23 7.40
C SER A 279 -11.77 14.90 8.17
N ALA A 280 -12.20 14.31 9.29
CA ALA A 280 -13.28 14.81 10.14
C ALA A 280 -12.97 16.18 10.77
N ALA A 281 -11.69 16.50 10.96
CA ALA A 281 -11.25 17.81 11.44
C ALA A 281 -11.46 18.92 10.40
N ARG A 282 -11.65 18.58 9.12
CA ARG A 282 -11.91 19.53 8.03
C ARG A 282 -13.38 19.62 7.66
N ALA A 283 -14.02 18.48 7.45
CA ALA A 283 -15.42 18.40 7.09
C ALA A 283 -16.09 17.24 7.83
N PRO A 284 -17.36 17.38 8.25
CA PRO A 284 -18.11 16.28 8.82
C PRO A 284 -18.10 15.05 7.90
N LEU A 285 -17.85 13.88 8.46
CA LEU A 285 -17.87 12.63 7.71
C LEU A 285 -19.30 12.10 7.59
N GLU A 286 -19.70 11.76 6.37
CA GLU A 286 -20.93 11.03 6.11
C GLU A 286 -20.70 9.52 6.17
N GLY A 287 -21.71 8.79 6.63
CA GLY A 287 -21.72 7.33 6.59
C GLY A 287 -20.91 6.63 7.68
N LYS A 288 -20.63 5.36 7.40
CA LYS A 288 -19.93 4.46 8.31
C LYS A 288 -18.42 4.60 8.14
N THR A 289 -17.72 4.85 9.24
CA THR A 289 -16.27 5.12 9.28
C THR A 289 -15.44 3.92 9.76
N GLU A 290 -16.09 2.79 10.02
CA GLU A 290 -15.45 1.55 10.45
C GLU A 290 -14.71 0.87 9.30
N PHE A 291 -13.47 0.43 9.54
CA PHE A 291 -12.78 -0.46 8.62
C PHE A 291 -13.38 -1.87 8.70
N ARG A 292 -13.68 -2.46 7.55
CA ARG A 292 -14.41 -3.72 7.44
C ARG A 292 -13.81 -4.63 6.38
N ALA A 293 -13.41 -5.83 6.81
CA ALA A 293 -12.78 -6.84 5.95
C ALA A 293 -13.74 -7.40 4.90
N ASP A 294 -15.03 -7.42 5.23
CA ASP A 294 -16.13 -7.95 4.43
C ASP A 294 -16.66 -6.93 3.40
N TRP A 295 -16.13 -5.71 3.37
CA TRP A 295 -16.57 -4.68 2.44
C TRP A 295 -15.75 -4.64 1.17
N ARG A 296 -16.45 -4.68 0.04
CA ARG A 296 -15.84 -4.69 -1.29
C ARG A 296 -14.93 -3.48 -1.53
N PHE A 297 -15.36 -2.26 -1.15
CA PHE A 297 -14.53 -1.06 -1.32
C PHE A 297 -13.21 -1.15 -0.57
N HIS A 298 -13.21 -1.63 0.67
CA HIS A 298 -11.97 -1.76 1.44
C HIS A 298 -11.03 -2.80 0.84
N PHE A 299 -11.56 -3.93 0.36
CA PHE A 299 -10.74 -4.95 -0.32
C PHE A 299 -10.17 -4.41 -1.63
N VAL A 300 -11.00 -3.77 -2.46
CA VAL A 300 -10.56 -3.18 -3.74
C VAL A 300 -9.54 -2.08 -3.51
N ALA A 301 -9.75 -1.19 -2.53
CA ALA A 301 -8.83 -0.11 -2.22
C ALA A 301 -7.45 -0.62 -1.78
N LEU A 302 -7.40 -1.71 -0.99
CA LEU A 302 -6.13 -2.34 -0.62
C LEU A 302 -5.46 -3.02 -1.82
N GLN A 303 -6.23 -3.75 -2.64
CA GLN A 303 -5.71 -4.44 -3.83
C GLN A 303 -5.17 -3.44 -4.87
N ALA A 304 -5.89 -2.34 -5.10
CA ALA A 304 -5.53 -1.28 -6.04
C ALA A 304 -4.63 -0.20 -5.42
N LYS A 305 -4.20 -0.39 -4.17
CA LYS A 305 -3.28 0.52 -3.44
C LYS A 305 -3.76 1.98 -3.43
N LEU A 306 -5.06 2.20 -3.20
CA LEU A 306 -5.68 3.54 -3.18
C LEU A 306 -5.44 4.31 -1.87
N GLY A 307 -4.69 3.74 -0.93
CA GLY A 307 -4.57 4.27 0.43
C GLY A 307 -5.84 4.05 1.27
N PRO A 308 -5.84 4.50 2.54
CA PRO A 308 -7.01 4.41 3.41
C PRO A 308 -8.12 5.36 2.99
N ALA A 309 -9.33 5.09 3.48
CA ALA A 309 -10.49 5.93 3.21
C ALA A 309 -10.33 7.33 3.82
N LEU A 310 -10.84 8.32 3.09
CA LEU A 310 -10.91 9.74 3.47
C LEU A 310 -12.35 10.17 3.78
N SER A 311 -13.34 9.34 3.44
CA SER A 311 -14.74 9.50 3.85
C SER A 311 -15.25 8.22 4.53
N GLY A 312 -16.40 8.32 5.20
CA GLY A 312 -17.16 7.10 5.50
C GLY A 312 -17.73 6.49 4.21
N ASN A 313 -18.30 5.30 4.35
CA ASN A 313 -19.09 4.63 3.32
C ASN A 313 -20.56 5.02 3.49
N TYR A 314 -21.15 5.63 2.46
CA TYR A 314 -22.52 6.14 2.50
C TYR A 314 -23.21 6.04 1.13
N VAL A 315 -24.51 6.26 1.15
CA VAL A 315 -25.35 6.41 -0.03
C VAL A 315 -25.59 7.90 -0.25
N THR A 316 -25.47 8.37 -1.49
CA THR A 316 -25.71 9.77 -1.87
C THR A 316 -27.14 10.21 -1.53
N ALA A 317 -27.35 11.52 -1.34
CA ALA A 317 -28.66 12.05 -0.92
C ALA A 317 -29.80 11.70 -1.90
N ASP A 318 -29.51 11.66 -3.19
CA ASP A 318 -30.43 11.23 -4.26
C ASP A 318 -30.59 9.70 -4.36
N ARG A 319 -29.82 8.95 -3.55
CA ARG A 319 -29.76 7.48 -3.52
C ARG A 319 -29.34 6.85 -4.85
N ALA A 320 -28.60 7.58 -5.67
CA ALA A 320 -28.09 7.06 -6.93
C ALA A 320 -26.87 6.14 -6.74
N PHE A 321 -26.00 6.42 -5.76
CA PHE A 321 -24.76 5.66 -5.55
C PHE A 321 -24.53 5.33 -4.07
N ALA A 322 -23.95 4.17 -3.81
CA ALA A 322 -23.12 3.96 -2.63
C ALA A 322 -21.67 4.30 -2.99
N LEU A 323 -20.94 5.03 -2.15
CA LEU A 323 -19.56 5.43 -2.44
C LEU A 323 -18.70 5.53 -1.18
N GLN A 324 -17.39 5.54 -1.42
CA GLN A 324 -16.39 5.87 -0.43
C GLN A 324 -15.17 6.48 -1.12
N VAL A 325 -14.69 7.60 -0.60
CA VAL A 325 -13.52 8.32 -1.13
C VAL A 325 -12.25 7.75 -0.51
N PHE A 326 -11.29 7.36 -1.34
CA PHE A 326 -9.93 6.98 -0.94
C PHE A 326 -8.94 8.02 -1.45
N ALA A 327 -7.66 7.91 -1.06
CA ALA A 327 -6.66 8.87 -1.51
C ALA A 327 -6.43 8.78 -3.02
N GLY A 328 -6.31 7.56 -3.55
CA GLY A 328 -6.05 7.32 -4.96
C GLY A 328 -7.23 7.53 -5.89
N ASP A 329 -8.45 7.22 -5.42
CA ASP A 329 -9.67 7.32 -6.22
C ASP A 329 -10.92 7.26 -5.33
N THR A 330 -12.07 7.60 -5.90
CA THR A 330 -13.38 7.34 -5.30
C THR A 330 -13.95 6.04 -5.84
N LEU A 331 -14.23 5.11 -4.94
CA LEU A 331 -14.93 3.89 -5.29
C LEU A 331 -16.44 4.09 -5.11
N TYR A 332 -17.21 3.62 -6.10
CA TYR A 332 -18.66 3.74 -6.05
C TYR A 332 -19.38 2.53 -6.65
N THR A 333 -20.66 2.45 -6.37
CA THR A 333 -21.58 1.42 -6.86
C THR A 333 -22.92 2.09 -7.15
N PRO A 334 -23.38 2.11 -8.41
CA PRO A 334 -24.75 2.50 -8.72
C PRO A 334 -25.72 1.63 -7.93
N MET A 335 -26.74 2.24 -7.33
CA MET A 335 -27.73 1.49 -6.53
C MET A 335 -28.57 0.52 -7.39
N SER A 336 -28.55 0.70 -8.72
CA SER A 336 -29.08 -0.22 -9.73
C SER A 336 -28.18 -1.42 -10.03
N GLN A 337 -26.92 -1.40 -9.61
CA GLN A 337 -25.89 -2.43 -9.88
C GLN A 337 -25.11 -2.77 -8.60
N GLN A 338 -25.82 -3.25 -7.57
CA GLN A 338 -25.30 -3.39 -6.19
C GLN A 338 -24.13 -4.38 -6.03
N SER A 339 -23.84 -5.22 -7.03
CA SER A 339 -22.68 -6.11 -7.06
C SER A 339 -21.42 -5.46 -7.66
N GLY A 340 -21.54 -4.27 -8.25
CA GLY A 340 -20.45 -3.56 -8.91
C GLY A 340 -19.50 -2.87 -7.92
N CYS A 341 -18.32 -2.50 -8.40
CA CYS A 341 -17.40 -1.61 -7.72
C CYS A 341 -16.59 -0.89 -8.80
N PHE A 342 -16.85 0.41 -8.95
CA PHE A 342 -16.33 1.23 -10.03
C PHE A 342 -15.41 2.30 -9.49
N PHE A 343 -14.50 2.75 -10.34
CA PHE A 343 -13.51 3.78 -10.06
C PHE A 343 -13.96 5.08 -10.72
N LEU A 344 -13.98 6.19 -9.98
CA LEU A 344 -14.32 7.49 -10.55
C LEU A 344 -13.36 7.85 -11.69
N SER A 345 -12.06 7.57 -11.55
CA SER A 345 -11.07 7.85 -12.60
C SER A 345 -11.28 7.09 -13.92
N LEU A 346 -12.07 6.01 -13.91
CA LEU A 346 -12.41 5.20 -15.09
C LEU A 346 -13.83 5.50 -15.61
N THR A 347 -14.53 6.45 -14.99
CA THR A 347 -15.89 6.84 -15.39
C THR A 347 -15.81 7.82 -16.56
N ASP A 348 -16.63 7.60 -17.58
CA ASP A 348 -16.73 8.50 -18.73
C ASP A 348 -17.06 9.93 -18.28
N PRO A 349 -16.23 10.95 -18.58
CA PRO A 349 -16.50 12.34 -18.24
C PRO A 349 -17.79 12.90 -18.84
N ALA A 350 -18.29 12.32 -19.94
CA ALA A 350 -19.58 12.69 -20.52
C ALA A 350 -20.78 12.13 -19.73
N SER A 351 -20.53 11.21 -18.79
CA SER A 351 -21.58 10.64 -17.96
C SER A 351 -22.15 11.69 -16.97
N PRO A 352 -23.49 11.74 -16.80
CA PRO A 352 -24.12 12.54 -15.75
C PRO A 352 -23.62 12.21 -14.33
N GLN A 353 -23.11 10.99 -14.12
CA GLN A 353 -22.60 10.55 -12.81
C GLN A 353 -21.22 11.16 -12.48
N TYR A 354 -20.43 11.52 -13.49
CA TYR A 354 -19.05 11.95 -13.30
C TYR A 354 -18.94 13.20 -12.42
N ALA A 355 -19.72 14.24 -12.75
CA ALA A 355 -19.73 15.49 -11.98
C ALA A 355 -20.27 15.31 -10.56
N GLN A 356 -21.26 14.43 -10.37
CA GLN A 356 -21.82 14.13 -9.05
C GLN A 356 -20.78 13.45 -8.16
N LEU A 357 -20.08 12.44 -8.68
CA LEU A 357 -19.04 11.71 -7.93
C LEU A 357 -17.83 12.61 -7.59
N TRP A 358 -17.45 13.53 -8.48
CA TRP A 358 -16.44 14.54 -8.16
C TRP A 358 -16.90 15.51 -7.09
N ALA A 359 -18.17 15.94 -7.10
CA ALA A 359 -18.73 16.76 -6.01
C ALA A 359 -18.64 16.05 -4.66
N GLU A 360 -18.95 14.75 -4.62
CA GLU A 360 -18.80 13.92 -3.41
C GLU A 360 -17.33 13.76 -2.99
N THR A 361 -16.42 13.62 -3.95
CA THR A 361 -14.96 13.52 -3.71
C THR A 361 -14.40 14.79 -3.09
N TYR A 362 -14.82 15.96 -3.58
CA TYR A 362 -14.34 17.28 -3.12
C TYR A 362 -14.78 17.64 -1.69
N LYS A 363 -15.82 16.98 -1.14
CA LYS A 363 -16.21 17.14 0.27
C LYS A 363 -15.05 16.85 1.24
N VAL A 364 -14.12 15.96 0.88
CA VAL A 364 -12.91 15.66 1.68
C VAL A 364 -12.01 16.88 1.86
N ALA A 365 -11.91 17.74 0.85
CA ALA A 365 -11.16 18.98 0.90
C ALA A 365 -11.93 20.13 1.58
N GLY A 366 -13.23 19.94 1.84
CA GLY A 366 -14.10 20.97 2.42
C GLY A 366 -14.46 22.09 1.46
N VAL A 367 -14.30 21.90 0.15
CA VAL A 367 -14.59 22.92 -0.87
C VAL A 367 -15.54 22.44 -1.94
N PRO A 368 -16.33 23.34 -2.56
CA PRO A 368 -17.20 22.97 -3.68
C PRO A 368 -16.40 22.46 -4.88
N TYR A 369 -16.93 21.45 -5.56
CA TYR A 369 -16.39 21.00 -6.82
C TYR A 369 -16.62 22.03 -7.92
N ASN A 370 -15.55 22.37 -8.66
CA ASN A 370 -15.61 23.20 -9.84
C ASN A 370 -14.92 22.47 -11.01
N PRO A 371 -15.66 21.97 -12.01
CA PRO A 371 -15.09 21.23 -13.13
C PRO A 371 -14.15 22.10 -13.98
N THR A 372 -14.36 23.42 -14.06
CA THR A 372 -13.52 24.29 -14.89
C THR A 372 -12.34 24.89 -14.14
N ASP A 373 -12.12 24.49 -12.87
CA ASP A 373 -10.98 24.97 -12.10
C ASP A 373 -9.66 24.49 -12.75
N PRO A 374 -8.70 25.40 -13.01
CA PRO A 374 -7.44 25.02 -13.65
C PRO A 374 -6.58 24.03 -12.86
N PHE A 375 -6.60 24.09 -11.52
CA PHE A 375 -5.88 23.11 -10.70
C PHE A 375 -6.55 21.74 -10.77
N HIS A 376 -7.89 21.70 -10.76
CA HIS A 376 -8.65 20.46 -10.97
C HIS A 376 -8.34 19.82 -12.33
N GLN A 377 -8.41 20.60 -13.42
CA GLN A 377 -8.11 20.11 -14.78
C GLN A 377 -6.70 19.55 -14.87
N ARG A 378 -5.72 20.27 -14.31
CA ARG A 378 -4.33 19.79 -14.28
C ARG A 378 -4.17 18.52 -13.43
N ALA A 379 -4.90 18.41 -12.32
CA ALA A 379 -4.88 17.21 -11.49
C ALA A 379 -5.47 15.99 -12.19
N LEU A 380 -6.49 16.16 -13.05
CA LEU A 380 -7.04 15.08 -13.89
C LEU A 380 -6.03 14.59 -14.92
N GLU A 381 -5.39 15.50 -15.65
CA GLU A 381 -4.35 15.18 -16.65
C GLU A 381 -3.22 14.33 -16.03
N LEU A 382 -2.85 14.67 -14.80
CA LEU A 382 -1.75 14.04 -14.07
C LEU A 382 -2.20 12.90 -13.15
N LYS A 383 -3.51 12.62 -13.07
CA LYS A 383 -4.11 11.58 -12.23
C LYS A 383 -3.66 11.67 -10.77
N LEU A 384 -3.78 12.86 -10.15
CA LEU A 384 -3.24 13.13 -8.81
C LEU A 384 -4.08 12.61 -7.64
N GLY A 385 -5.21 11.95 -7.92
CA GLY A 385 -6.12 11.40 -6.92
C GLY A 385 -6.99 12.47 -6.25
N THR A 386 -7.41 12.19 -5.03
CA THR A 386 -8.37 13.03 -4.29
C THR A 386 -7.75 14.36 -3.85
N PRO A 387 -8.44 15.51 -4.01
CA PRO A 387 -8.01 16.79 -3.44
C PRO A 387 -8.02 16.72 -1.90
N LEU A 388 -6.96 17.21 -1.27
CA LEU A 388 -6.81 17.23 0.18
C LEU A 388 -6.94 18.64 0.77
N SER A 389 -6.89 19.67 -0.08
CA SER A 389 -7.03 21.07 0.31
C SER A 389 -7.81 21.88 -0.74
N GLU A 390 -8.23 23.07 -0.32
CA GLU A 390 -8.49 24.19 -1.22
C GLU A 390 -7.21 24.72 -1.85
N VAL A 391 -7.33 25.67 -2.78
CA VAL A 391 -6.19 26.46 -3.26
C VAL A 391 -5.80 27.45 -2.16
N VAL A 392 -4.68 27.20 -1.50
CA VAL A 392 -4.14 28.05 -0.44
C VAL A 392 -3.05 28.98 -0.97
N ARG A 393 -2.89 30.14 -0.35
CA ARG A 393 -1.76 31.03 -0.63
C ARG A 393 -0.63 30.75 0.36
N ALA A 394 0.57 30.53 -0.16
CA ALA A 394 1.77 30.29 0.64
C ALA A 394 2.90 31.21 0.19
N THR A 395 3.53 31.89 1.15
CA THR A 395 4.74 32.68 0.90
C THR A 395 5.97 31.84 1.18
N ILE A 396 6.73 31.51 0.15
CA ILE A 396 7.93 30.66 0.21
C ILE A 396 9.09 31.48 -0.32
N GLN A 397 10.13 31.66 0.51
CA GLN A 397 11.31 32.48 0.18
C GLN A 397 10.93 33.89 -0.34
N GLY A 398 9.90 34.51 0.26
CA GLY A 398 9.43 35.84 -0.12
C GLY A 398 8.52 35.91 -1.36
N VAL A 399 8.30 34.79 -2.06
CA VAL A 399 7.41 34.71 -3.24
C VAL A 399 6.09 34.06 -2.84
N THR A 400 4.96 34.66 -3.23
CA THR A 400 3.64 34.09 -3.00
C THR A 400 3.26 33.12 -4.11
N TYR A 401 2.83 31.92 -3.72
CA TYR A 401 2.31 30.88 -4.60
C TYR A 401 0.87 30.55 -4.22
N GLU A 402 0.07 30.22 -5.23
CA GLU A 402 -1.18 29.49 -5.05
C GLU A 402 -0.87 28.00 -5.10
N VAL A 403 -1.33 27.24 -4.11
CA VAL A 403 -0.93 25.84 -3.89
C VAL A 403 -2.19 25.02 -3.62
N GLN A 404 -2.33 23.88 -4.30
CA GLN A 404 -3.35 22.90 -3.97
C GLN A 404 -2.73 21.52 -3.79
N VAL A 405 -3.07 20.87 -2.68
CA VAL A 405 -2.55 19.55 -2.34
C VAL A 405 -3.55 18.49 -2.77
N PHE A 406 -3.08 17.57 -3.61
CA PHE A 406 -3.79 16.35 -3.98
C PHE A 406 -3.10 15.15 -3.34
N ALA A 407 -3.76 14.01 -3.34
CA ALA A 407 -3.26 12.79 -2.71
C ALA A 407 -1.85 12.42 -3.20
N TYR A 408 -1.58 12.44 -4.50
CA TYR A 408 -0.30 11.99 -5.06
C TYR A 408 0.72 13.08 -5.30
N ASP A 409 0.34 14.36 -5.25
CA ASP A 409 1.27 15.48 -5.36
C ASP A 409 0.64 16.82 -4.97
N THR A 410 1.49 17.84 -4.92
CA THR A 410 1.12 19.23 -4.72
C THR A 410 1.32 20.03 -5.99
N LEU A 411 0.25 20.65 -6.45
CA LEU A 411 0.27 21.61 -7.56
C LEU A 411 0.53 23.01 -7.02
N TYR A 412 1.26 23.82 -7.77
CA TYR A 412 1.52 25.20 -7.42
C TYR A 412 1.54 26.12 -8.65
N ARG A 413 1.20 27.39 -8.46
CA ARG A 413 1.22 28.45 -9.46
C ARG A 413 1.86 29.71 -8.88
N GLY A 414 2.88 30.20 -9.57
CA GLY A 414 3.56 31.47 -9.24
C GLY A 414 2.98 32.65 -10.02
N GLY A 415 3.68 33.78 -9.99
CA GLY A 415 3.26 35.01 -10.69
C GLY A 415 3.21 34.91 -12.23
N ASP A 416 3.79 33.86 -12.81
CA ASP A 416 3.74 33.58 -14.25
C ASP A 416 2.46 32.84 -14.69
N GLY A 417 1.59 32.47 -13.75
CA GLY A 417 0.31 31.84 -14.03
C GLY A 417 0.38 30.36 -14.43
N VAL A 418 1.56 29.76 -14.53
CA VAL A 418 1.74 28.37 -14.96
C VAL A 418 1.62 27.41 -13.78
N ILE A 419 0.73 26.42 -13.89
CA ILE A 419 0.53 25.37 -12.88
C ILE A 419 1.58 24.27 -13.08
N ARG A 420 2.34 23.99 -12.03
CA ARG A 420 3.44 23.02 -11.99
C ARG A 420 3.27 22.03 -10.84
N CYS A 421 4.01 20.92 -10.89
CA CYS A 421 4.01 19.91 -9.84
C CYS A 421 5.24 20.02 -8.96
N MET A 422 5.06 19.85 -7.65
CA MET A 422 6.17 19.81 -6.71
C MET A 422 7.15 18.67 -7.02
N ARG A 423 6.68 17.51 -7.54
CA ARG A 423 7.57 16.39 -7.92
C ARG A 423 8.61 16.73 -8.99
N ASP A 424 8.36 17.77 -9.79
CA ASP A 424 9.26 18.19 -10.88
C ASP A 424 10.42 19.06 -10.37
N LEU A 425 10.37 19.49 -9.10
CA LEU A 425 11.45 20.26 -8.46
C LEU A 425 12.56 19.33 -7.95
N PRO A 426 13.82 19.80 -7.96
CA PRO A 426 14.93 19.06 -7.37
C PRO A 426 14.71 18.87 -5.86
N ARG A 427 14.89 17.64 -5.40
CA ARG A 427 14.80 17.31 -3.97
C ARG A 427 16.07 17.75 -3.23
N PRO A 428 15.98 18.06 -1.92
CA PRO A 428 17.16 18.36 -1.09
C PRO A 428 18.15 17.19 -1.00
N PRO A 429 19.46 17.43 -0.87
CA PRO A 429 20.47 16.38 -0.77
C PRO A 429 20.23 15.38 0.35
N GLU A 430 19.76 15.83 1.51
CA GLU A 430 19.43 14.99 2.67
C GLU A 430 18.32 13.97 2.35
N VAL A 431 17.34 14.36 1.54
CA VAL A 431 16.27 13.47 1.04
C VAL A 431 16.85 12.47 0.04
N LEU A 432 17.70 12.92 -0.88
CA LEU A 432 18.30 12.06 -1.90
C LEU A 432 19.27 11.03 -1.31
N ALA A 433 20.02 11.40 -0.27
CA ALA A 433 20.99 10.54 0.41
C ALA A 433 20.34 9.51 1.34
N TRP A 434 19.06 9.69 1.68
CA TRP A 434 18.35 8.81 2.59
C TRP A 434 18.26 7.37 2.06
N GLN A 435 18.56 6.41 2.95
CA GLN A 435 18.31 4.98 2.78
C GLN A 435 17.82 4.39 4.10
N PRO A 436 16.75 3.56 4.10
CA PRO A 436 16.29 2.91 5.31
C PRO A 436 17.33 1.90 5.81
N LYS A 437 17.54 1.85 7.12
CA LYS A 437 18.36 0.78 7.72
C LYS A 437 17.61 -0.55 7.66
N PRO A 438 18.32 -1.69 7.53
CA PRO A 438 17.69 -3.00 7.66
C PRO A 438 17.01 -3.14 9.02
N ALA A 439 15.80 -3.70 9.03
CA ALA A 439 15.16 -4.10 10.28
C ALA A 439 15.91 -5.30 10.89
N THR A 440 16.15 -5.26 12.20
CA THR A 440 16.83 -6.34 12.92
C THR A 440 16.05 -7.66 12.91
N SER A 441 14.75 -7.61 12.66
CA SER A 441 13.93 -8.76 12.28
C SER A 441 12.79 -8.26 11.38
N PRO A 442 12.62 -8.75 10.14
CA PRO A 442 11.47 -8.38 9.33
C PRO A 442 10.19 -8.82 10.02
N VAL A 443 9.21 -7.92 10.09
CA VAL A 443 7.90 -8.23 10.68
C VAL A 443 7.18 -9.22 9.74
N ASN A 444 6.92 -10.44 10.21
CA ASN A 444 6.20 -11.43 9.42
C ASN A 444 4.71 -11.10 9.36
N ALA A 445 4.09 -11.23 8.18
CA ALA A 445 2.65 -11.17 8.03
C ALA A 445 2.02 -12.35 8.78
N GLY A 446 1.45 -12.09 9.96
CA GLY A 446 0.81 -13.10 10.78
C GLY A 446 -0.37 -13.76 10.06
N HIS A 447 -0.13 -14.88 9.38
CA HIS A 447 -1.17 -15.79 8.93
C HIS A 447 -1.43 -16.80 10.05
N VAL A 448 -2.40 -16.49 10.92
CA VAL A 448 -2.98 -17.52 11.79
C VAL A 448 -4.01 -18.28 10.96
N VAL A 449 -3.62 -19.45 10.46
CA VAL A 449 -4.55 -20.44 9.93
C VAL A 449 -5.36 -20.98 11.11
N GLN A 450 -6.64 -20.62 11.19
CA GLN A 450 -7.57 -21.33 12.08
C GLN A 450 -7.70 -22.77 11.56
N THR A 451 -7.30 -23.72 12.38
CA THR A 451 -7.52 -25.15 12.17
C THR A 451 -9.03 -25.42 12.22
N PRO A 452 -9.63 -26.11 11.24
CA PRO A 452 -11.02 -26.52 11.36
C PRO A 452 -11.15 -27.61 12.41
N VAL A 453 -12.04 -27.40 13.38
CA VAL A 453 -12.53 -28.45 14.27
C VAL A 453 -13.26 -29.49 13.41
N GLN A 454 -12.71 -30.70 13.33
CA GLN A 454 -13.40 -31.84 12.73
C GLN A 454 -14.57 -32.28 13.63
N PRO A 455 -15.77 -32.56 13.07
CA PRO A 455 -16.73 -33.42 13.72
C PRO A 455 -16.34 -34.88 13.52
N SER A 456 -16.27 -35.61 14.62
CA SER A 456 -16.11 -37.06 14.66
C SER A 456 -17.27 -37.76 13.94
N ALA A 457 -16.97 -38.62 12.98
CA ALA A 457 -17.91 -39.60 12.46
C ALA A 457 -17.25 -40.98 12.37
N THR A 458 -17.96 -41.93 12.96
CA THR A 458 -17.62 -43.32 13.22
C THR A 458 -17.51 -44.19 11.97
N ALA A 459 -16.73 -45.25 12.14
CA ALA A 459 -16.39 -46.29 11.19
C ALA A 459 -17.58 -46.94 10.45
N THR A 460 -17.38 -47.23 9.16
CA THR A 460 -17.56 -48.60 8.60
C THR A 460 -16.94 -48.69 7.19
N SER A 461 -16.33 -49.82 6.91
CA SER A 461 -15.76 -50.30 5.63
C SER A 461 -16.40 -51.67 5.34
N PRO A 462 -16.09 -52.36 4.23
CA PRO A 462 -15.90 -51.94 2.83
C PRO A 462 -16.62 -52.90 1.83
N ALA A 463 -16.68 -52.56 0.55
CA ALA A 463 -16.77 -53.55 -0.55
C ALA A 463 -16.50 -52.85 -1.91
N THR A 464 -15.34 -53.05 -2.54
CA THR A 464 -15.00 -54.00 -3.63
C THR A 464 -15.41 -53.57 -5.05
N GLN A 465 -14.39 -53.63 -5.93
CA GLN A 465 -14.44 -53.93 -7.38
C GLN A 465 -15.06 -52.88 -8.33
N SER A 466 -14.66 -52.73 -9.58
CA SER A 466 -13.44 -52.97 -10.37
C SER A 466 -13.86 -52.71 -11.81
N ALA A 467 -13.03 -52.00 -12.60
CA ALA A 467 -12.97 -52.04 -14.08
C ALA A 467 -14.25 -51.60 -14.83
N SER A 468 -14.28 -51.12 -16.08
CA SER A 468 -13.36 -50.88 -17.19
C SER A 468 -14.22 -50.13 -18.23
N ALA A 469 -13.82 -48.96 -18.70
CA ALA A 469 -13.23 -48.71 -20.02
C ALA A 469 -14.16 -48.84 -21.25
N SER A 470 -13.89 -47.92 -22.22
CA SER A 470 -14.24 -47.90 -23.67
C SER A 470 -15.51 -47.14 -24.02
N SER A 471 -15.49 -45.89 -24.54
CA SER A 471 -14.92 -45.32 -25.78
C SER A 471 -15.66 -45.70 -27.08
N GLN A 472 -16.15 -44.66 -27.78
CA GLN A 472 -16.28 -44.45 -29.25
C GLN A 472 -17.44 -43.46 -29.48
N VAL A 473 -17.27 -42.18 -29.83
CA VAL A 473 -16.69 -41.50 -31.01
C VAL A 473 -17.37 -41.85 -32.34
N ILE A 474 -18.20 -40.93 -32.85
CA ILE A 474 -18.49 -40.66 -34.29
C ILE A 474 -18.85 -39.15 -34.36
N ALA A 475 -17.93 -38.26 -34.76
CA ALA A 475 -17.69 -37.75 -36.13
C ALA A 475 -18.81 -36.85 -36.68
N ALA A 476 -18.37 -35.66 -37.12
CA ALA A 476 -19.14 -34.48 -37.51
C ALA A 476 -19.33 -34.37 -39.04
N ASP A 477 -19.88 -33.22 -39.41
CA ASP A 477 -19.79 -32.48 -40.69
C ASP A 477 -20.90 -32.65 -41.75
N PRO A 478 -21.12 -31.66 -42.66
CA PRO A 478 -21.31 -30.21 -42.43
C PRO A 478 -22.31 -29.58 -43.46
N ALA A 479 -22.21 -28.23 -43.64
CA ALA A 479 -22.74 -27.38 -44.72
C ALA A 479 -24.16 -26.79 -44.56
N SER A 480 -24.54 -25.59 -45.00
CA SER A 480 -23.96 -24.23 -45.17
C SER A 480 -25.00 -23.35 -45.91
N SER A 481 -24.99 -22.03 -45.66
CA SER A 481 -25.47 -20.91 -46.53
C SER A 481 -26.95 -20.43 -46.41
N PRO A 482 -27.30 -19.18 -46.83
CA PRO A 482 -26.69 -17.88 -46.46
C PRO A 482 -27.69 -16.70 -46.27
N SER A 483 -27.14 -15.55 -45.81
CA SER A 483 -27.48 -14.14 -46.11
C SER A 483 -28.77 -13.48 -45.57
N GLN A 484 -28.57 -12.41 -44.77
CA GLN A 484 -29.02 -11.05 -45.10
C GLN A 484 -28.35 -9.99 -44.19
N GLN A 485 -27.74 -8.99 -44.80
CA GLN A 485 -27.21 -7.77 -44.20
C GLN A 485 -28.30 -6.69 -44.23
N PRO A 486 -28.31 -5.75 -43.27
CA PRO A 486 -28.43 -4.35 -43.66
C PRO A 486 -27.41 -3.43 -42.98
N THR A 487 -27.03 -2.43 -43.76
CA THR A 487 -26.08 -1.33 -43.51
C THR A 487 -26.66 -0.22 -42.63
N GLY A 488 -25.84 0.38 -41.75
CA GLY A 488 -26.10 1.72 -41.22
C GLY A 488 -25.37 2.09 -39.92
N GLY A 489 -24.45 3.06 -39.99
CA GLY A 489 -23.98 3.86 -38.85
C GLY A 489 -22.64 3.43 -38.25
N MET A 490 -21.53 4.00 -38.74
CA MET A 490 -20.22 3.84 -38.10
C MET A 490 -20.24 4.49 -36.70
N ALA A 491 -20.09 3.66 -35.67
CA ALA A 491 -19.74 4.10 -34.33
C ALA A 491 -18.36 4.78 -34.37
N ASN A 492 -18.21 5.88 -33.62
CA ASN A 492 -16.90 6.48 -33.37
C ASN A 492 -16.01 5.45 -32.67
N VAL A 493 -15.07 4.91 -33.44
CA VAL A 493 -13.95 4.09 -32.99
C VAL A 493 -13.13 4.94 -32.02
N LEU A 494 -13.06 4.51 -30.75
CA LEU A 494 -12.07 5.02 -29.81
C LEU A 494 -10.69 4.81 -30.45
N THR A 495 -9.99 5.89 -30.74
CA THR A 495 -8.61 5.83 -31.22
C THR A 495 -7.79 5.01 -30.23
N ALA A 496 -7.07 4.02 -30.77
CA ALA A 496 -6.09 3.23 -30.04
C ALA A 496 -5.14 4.16 -29.26
N PRO A 497 -4.67 3.75 -28.06
CA PRO A 497 -3.68 4.51 -27.32
C PRO A 497 -2.49 4.83 -28.22
N GLU A 498 -1.95 6.04 -28.09
CA GLU A 498 -0.84 6.55 -28.89
C GLU A 498 0.19 5.45 -29.15
N VAL A 499 0.37 5.12 -30.43
CA VAL A 499 1.30 4.10 -30.91
C VAL A 499 2.66 4.42 -30.30
N VAL A 500 3.10 3.63 -29.31
CA VAL A 500 4.49 3.60 -28.88
C VAL A 500 5.25 3.08 -30.09
N ARG A 501 5.72 4.00 -30.96
CA ARG A 501 6.70 3.67 -31.99
C ARG A 501 7.82 2.96 -31.25
N ALA A 502 8.15 1.74 -31.69
CA ALA A 502 9.29 1.00 -31.20
C ALA A 502 10.46 1.98 -31.10
N GLY A 503 10.84 2.31 -29.86
CA GLY A 503 11.94 3.24 -29.62
C GLY A 503 13.22 2.68 -30.24
N PRO A 504 14.31 3.47 -30.25
CA PRO A 504 15.61 2.95 -30.69
C PRO A 504 15.95 1.63 -29.95
N PRO A 505 16.65 0.68 -30.59
CA PRO A 505 16.97 -0.62 -30.02
C PRO A 505 17.45 -0.53 -28.58
N ARG A 506 16.65 -1.03 -27.64
CA ARG A 506 17.00 -1.11 -26.22
C ARG A 506 17.60 -2.48 -25.95
N ARG A 507 18.92 -2.54 -25.83
CA ARG A 507 19.64 -3.76 -25.42
C ARG A 507 19.60 -3.98 -23.91
N ASP A 508 18.50 -3.63 -23.26
CA ASP A 508 18.26 -3.86 -21.85
C ASP A 508 17.47 -5.17 -21.69
N PRO A 509 18.06 -6.23 -21.10
CA PRO A 509 17.35 -7.49 -20.88
C PRO A 509 16.14 -7.34 -19.94
N ASN A 510 16.08 -6.29 -19.13
CA ASN A 510 14.96 -5.99 -18.22
C ASN A 510 13.85 -5.15 -18.86
N TRP A 511 14.01 -4.72 -20.12
CA TRP A 511 12.99 -3.98 -20.85
C TRP A 511 12.13 -4.92 -21.69
N PRO A 512 10.78 -4.80 -21.68
CA PRO A 512 10.00 -3.79 -20.99
C PRO A 512 9.81 -4.08 -19.49
N PRO A 513 9.40 -3.07 -18.69
CA PRO A 513 9.09 -3.28 -17.29
C PRO A 513 7.93 -4.27 -17.12
N MET A 514 7.96 -5.01 -16.01
CA MET A 514 6.88 -5.91 -15.61
C MET A 514 5.58 -5.12 -15.42
N PRO A 515 4.40 -5.69 -15.78
CA PRO A 515 3.12 -5.04 -15.54
C PRO A 515 2.80 -4.92 -14.04
N ASP A 516 1.80 -4.08 -13.73
CA ASP A 516 1.26 -3.87 -12.38
C ASP A 516 0.29 -4.98 -11.91
N PHE A 517 0.21 -6.08 -12.65
CA PHE A 517 -0.59 -7.27 -12.32
C PHE A 517 0.24 -8.55 -12.45
N ASN A 518 -0.17 -9.58 -11.73
CA ASN A 518 0.49 -10.87 -11.71
C ASN A 518 -0.28 -11.92 -12.52
N ILE A 519 0.38 -13.02 -12.86
CA ILE A 519 -0.20 -14.16 -13.56
C ILE A 519 -1.28 -14.88 -12.75
N LEU A 520 -2.22 -15.55 -13.43
CA LEU A 520 -3.16 -16.44 -12.76
C LEU A 520 -2.44 -17.72 -12.33
N THR A 521 -2.45 -18.02 -11.03
CA THR A 521 -1.82 -19.23 -10.47
C THR A 521 -2.87 -20.21 -9.92
N ASP A 522 -2.47 -21.47 -9.75
CA ASP A 522 -3.32 -22.49 -9.10
C ASP A 522 -3.40 -22.29 -7.56
N ARG A 523 -2.77 -21.24 -7.02
CA ARG A 523 -2.77 -20.95 -5.57
C ARG A 523 -4.19 -20.74 -5.08
N ASN A 524 -4.56 -21.47 -4.03
CA ASN A 524 -5.89 -21.45 -3.42
C ASN A 524 -7.05 -21.72 -4.42
N GLY A 525 -6.81 -22.40 -5.55
CA GLY A 525 -7.82 -22.65 -6.58
C GLY A 525 -8.27 -21.40 -7.36
N GLN A 526 -7.47 -20.33 -7.37
CA GLN A 526 -7.80 -19.08 -8.09
C GLN A 526 -8.07 -19.32 -9.57
N ARG A 527 -7.17 -20.06 -10.23
CA ARG A 527 -7.31 -20.37 -11.66
C ARG A 527 -8.57 -21.18 -11.94
N GLU A 528 -8.86 -22.21 -11.16
CA GLU A 528 -10.08 -23.01 -11.30
C GLU A 528 -11.37 -22.20 -11.08
N ARG A 529 -11.37 -21.21 -10.17
CA ARG A 529 -12.54 -20.35 -9.97
C ARG A 529 -12.84 -19.45 -11.16
N ILE A 530 -11.80 -18.98 -11.85
CA ILE A 530 -11.92 -18.01 -12.94
C ILE A 530 -12.11 -18.72 -14.28
N LEU A 531 -11.37 -19.81 -14.49
CA LEU A 531 -11.32 -20.54 -15.75
C LEU A 531 -12.16 -21.82 -15.73
N GLY A 532 -12.70 -22.20 -14.56
CA GLY A 532 -13.34 -23.50 -14.36
C GLY A 532 -12.34 -24.59 -14.01
N LYS A 533 -12.80 -25.64 -13.33
CA LYS A 533 -11.98 -26.80 -12.94
C LYS A 533 -11.77 -27.74 -14.12
N ILE A 534 -10.51 -28.03 -14.45
CA ILE A 534 -10.14 -29.09 -15.39
C ILE A 534 -9.91 -30.38 -14.60
N GLU A 535 -10.70 -31.41 -14.89
CA GLU A 535 -10.40 -32.77 -14.45
C GLU A 535 -9.61 -33.46 -15.55
N TRP A 536 -8.53 -34.15 -15.20
CA TRP A 536 -7.61 -34.71 -16.19
C TRP A 536 -6.90 -35.96 -15.72
N VAL A 537 -6.45 -36.75 -16.69
CA VAL A 537 -5.55 -37.88 -16.50
C VAL A 537 -4.29 -37.70 -17.34
N ARG A 538 -3.15 -38.19 -16.84
CA ARG A 538 -1.87 -38.18 -17.55
C ARG A 538 -1.97 -39.03 -18.82
N LYS A 539 -1.58 -38.48 -19.98
CA LYS A 539 -1.48 -39.24 -21.23
C LYS A 539 -0.06 -39.76 -21.45
N SER A 540 0.91 -38.85 -21.58
CA SER A 540 2.32 -39.19 -21.80
C SER A 540 3.19 -37.94 -21.62
N GLY A 541 4.31 -38.05 -20.91
CA GLY A 541 5.16 -36.88 -20.62
C GLY A 541 4.36 -35.75 -19.97
N ASP A 542 4.45 -34.53 -20.52
CA ASP A 542 3.68 -33.38 -20.03
C ASP A 542 2.21 -33.39 -20.49
N ASP A 543 1.84 -34.22 -21.47
CA ASP A 543 0.50 -34.21 -22.05
C ASP A 543 -0.54 -34.86 -21.13
N ILE A 544 -1.74 -34.28 -21.17
CA ILE A 544 -2.89 -34.73 -20.38
C ILE A 544 -4.11 -34.97 -21.28
N THR A 545 -5.07 -35.74 -20.76
CA THR A 545 -6.42 -35.85 -21.32
C THR A 545 -7.39 -35.23 -20.33
N ILE A 546 -8.14 -34.22 -20.76
CA ILE A 546 -9.21 -33.61 -19.97
C ILE A 546 -10.41 -34.56 -19.96
N THR A 547 -10.91 -34.90 -18.78
CA THR A 547 -11.93 -35.95 -18.57
C THR A 547 -13.32 -35.43 -18.26
N ASN A 548 -13.47 -34.15 -17.92
CA ASN A 548 -14.77 -33.50 -17.76
C ASN A 548 -15.16 -32.68 -19.01
N ASP A 549 -16.35 -32.10 -19.00
CA ASP A 549 -16.93 -31.31 -20.11
C ASP A 549 -16.36 -29.88 -20.21
N TRP A 550 -15.28 -29.59 -19.47
CA TRP A 550 -14.68 -28.27 -19.36
C TRP A 550 -14.32 -27.65 -20.73
N VAL A 551 -13.80 -28.46 -21.66
CA VAL A 551 -13.42 -27.98 -23.01
C VAL A 551 -14.63 -27.44 -23.75
N ALA A 552 -15.75 -28.18 -23.75
CA ALA A 552 -16.97 -27.79 -24.44
C ALA A 552 -17.63 -26.56 -23.80
N GLN A 553 -17.50 -26.42 -22.47
CA GLN A 553 -18.05 -25.29 -21.75
C GLN A 553 -17.23 -24.00 -21.94
N ASN A 554 -15.90 -24.10 -21.98
CA ASN A 554 -15.03 -22.95 -21.76
C ASN A 554 -14.20 -22.51 -22.96
N LEU A 555 -13.91 -23.41 -23.91
CA LEU A 555 -13.17 -23.06 -25.11
C LEU A 555 -14.11 -22.77 -26.26
N ILE A 556 -13.87 -21.63 -26.90
CA ILE A 556 -14.55 -21.24 -28.12
C ILE A 556 -13.54 -21.08 -29.25
N GLU A 557 -14.03 -21.15 -30.48
CA GLU A 557 -13.24 -20.75 -31.63
C GLU A 557 -13.22 -19.22 -31.72
N VAL A 558 -12.02 -18.65 -31.72
CA VAL A 558 -11.77 -17.21 -31.82
C VAL A 558 -11.13 -16.94 -33.18
N SER A 559 -11.80 -16.15 -34.01
CA SER A 559 -11.25 -15.67 -35.28
C SER A 559 -10.34 -14.48 -35.03
N ILE A 560 -9.08 -14.62 -35.43
CA ILE A 560 -8.05 -13.56 -35.42
C ILE A 560 -7.55 -13.40 -36.85
N PRO A 561 -8.06 -12.41 -37.61
CA PRO A 561 -7.71 -12.22 -39.02
C PRO A 561 -6.20 -12.09 -39.27
N GLN A 562 -5.47 -11.48 -38.33
CA GLN A 562 -4.02 -11.27 -38.39
C GLN A 562 -3.22 -12.59 -38.40
N LEU A 563 -3.83 -13.70 -37.97
CA LEU A 563 -3.20 -15.02 -37.92
C LEU A 563 -3.33 -15.83 -39.21
N VAL A 564 -4.20 -15.44 -40.15
CA VAL A 564 -4.46 -16.18 -41.41
C VAL A 564 -3.17 -16.49 -42.19
N ARG A 565 -2.16 -15.61 -42.09
CA ARG A 565 -0.86 -15.77 -42.75
C ARG A 565 -0.01 -16.93 -42.22
N PHE A 566 -0.33 -17.48 -41.05
CA PHE A 566 0.40 -18.60 -40.46
C PHE A 566 -0.28 -19.93 -40.76
N ARG A 567 0.43 -20.82 -41.46
CA ARG A 567 -0.10 -22.09 -41.98
C ARG A 567 -0.62 -23.04 -40.90
N ASN A 568 -0.09 -22.96 -39.69
CA ASN A 568 -0.50 -23.77 -38.55
C ASN A 568 -1.69 -23.19 -37.78
N THR A 569 -2.29 -22.11 -38.28
CA THR A 569 -3.57 -21.60 -37.79
C THR A 569 -4.66 -22.06 -38.75
N ASN A 570 -5.84 -22.38 -38.23
CA ASN A 570 -6.98 -22.85 -39.04
C ASN A 570 -7.62 -21.68 -39.81
N GLY A 571 -6.87 -21.05 -40.72
CA GLY A 571 -7.26 -19.80 -41.37
C GLY A 571 -7.51 -18.67 -40.36
N GLY A 572 -6.59 -18.49 -39.40
CA GLY A 572 -6.71 -17.48 -38.35
C GLY A 572 -7.67 -17.82 -37.21
N ARG A 573 -8.29 -19.01 -37.23
CA ARG A 573 -9.16 -19.47 -36.15
C ARG A 573 -8.38 -20.32 -35.14
N ILE A 574 -8.45 -19.96 -33.87
CA ILE A 574 -7.76 -20.62 -32.78
C ILE A 574 -8.73 -20.94 -31.65
N ARG A 575 -8.45 -22.00 -30.87
CA ARG A 575 -9.20 -22.27 -29.64
C ARG A 575 -8.64 -21.43 -28.50
N PHE A 576 -9.52 -20.69 -27.84
CA PHE A 576 -9.16 -19.86 -26.69
C PHE A 576 -10.30 -19.84 -25.68
N HIS A 577 -9.98 -19.53 -24.43
CA HIS A 577 -10.96 -19.42 -23.37
C HIS A 577 -11.92 -18.27 -23.63
N ARG A 578 -13.22 -18.53 -23.51
CA ARG A 578 -14.28 -17.53 -23.74
C ARG A 578 -14.10 -16.24 -22.94
N VAL A 579 -13.60 -16.34 -21.70
CA VAL A 579 -13.37 -15.18 -20.82
C VAL A 579 -12.36 -14.17 -21.39
N ALA A 580 -11.41 -14.64 -22.19
CA ALA A 580 -10.30 -13.84 -22.69
C ALA A 580 -10.40 -13.61 -24.21
N ALA A 581 -11.43 -14.16 -24.87
CA ALA A 581 -11.57 -14.13 -26.32
C ALA A 581 -11.64 -12.71 -26.88
N ASP A 582 -12.40 -11.81 -26.23
CA ASP A 582 -12.51 -10.43 -26.69
C ASP A 582 -11.23 -9.64 -26.44
N GLN A 583 -10.57 -9.83 -25.30
CA GLN A 583 -9.27 -9.23 -25.03
C GLN A 583 -8.21 -9.70 -26.03
N LEU A 584 -8.25 -10.98 -26.41
CA LEU A 584 -7.36 -11.53 -27.43
C LEU A 584 -7.58 -10.86 -28.79
N ARG A 585 -8.84 -10.71 -29.23
CA ARG A 585 -9.16 -9.98 -30.47
C ARG A 585 -8.63 -8.55 -30.43
N ARG A 586 -8.87 -7.84 -29.33
CA ARG A 586 -8.39 -6.45 -29.15
C ARG A 586 -6.87 -6.37 -29.11
N LEU A 587 -6.18 -7.37 -28.55
CA LEU A 587 -4.72 -7.42 -28.52
C LEU A 587 -4.13 -7.50 -29.93
N TRP A 588 -4.61 -8.45 -30.74
CA TRP A 588 -4.13 -8.61 -32.11
C TRP A 588 -4.49 -7.40 -32.98
N GLN A 589 -5.67 -6.80 -32.76
CA GLN A 589 -6.02 -5.55 -33.42
C GLN A 589 -5.11 -4.39 -32.98
N ALA A 590 -4.86 -4.23 -31.69
CA ALA A 590 -3.99 -3.17 -31.19
C ALA A 590 -2.54 -3.30 -31.68
N TRP A 591 -2.02 -4.53 -31.86
CA TRP A 591 -0.73 -4.76 -32.50
C TRP A 591 -0.73 -4.42 -33.99
N GLU A 592 -1.85 -4.63 -34.69
CA GLU A 592 -2.02 -4.19 -36.08
C GLU A 592 -2.06 -2.68 -36.20
N ASP A 593 -2.90 -2.03 -35.39
CA ASP A 593 -3.08 -0.59 -35.37
C ASP A 593 -1.77 0.14 -35.00
N ALA A 594 -0.96 -0.48 -34.12
CA ALA A 594 0.37 0.00 -33.77
C ALA A 594 1.45 -0.28 -34.83
N GLY A 595 1.11 -0.99 -35.91
CA GLY A 595 2.06 -1.38 -36.95
C GLY A 595 3.18 -2.26 -36.42
N LEU A 596 2.86 -3.22 -35.55
CA LEU A 596 3.83 -4.12 -34.92
C LEU A 596 3.73 -5.58 -35.40
N LEU A 597 2.73 -5.92 -36.21
CA LEU A 597 2.53 -7.32 -36.66
C LEU A 597 3.72 -7.90 -37.42
N GLN A 598 4.57 -7.09 -38.05
CA GLN A 598 5.81 -7.56 -38.69
C GLN A 598 6.78 -8.22 -37.71
N LEU A 599 6.66 -7.94 -36.40
CA LEU A 599 7.48 -8.55 -35.36
C LEU A 599 7.03 -9.98 -35.03
N VAL A 600 5.78 -10.34 -35.34
CA VAL A 600 5.28 -11.71 -35.17
C VAL A 600 5.66 -12.51 -36.41
N LEU A 601 6.68 -13.36 -36.28
CA LEU A 601 7.24 -14.19 -37.34
C LEU A 601 6.66 -15.60 -37.35
N THR A 602 6.31 -16.12 -36.18
CA THR A 602 5.62 -17.40 -36.01
C THR A 602 4.51 -17.27 -34.98
N PHE A 603 3.49 -18.10 -35.14
CA PHE A 603 2.52 -18.38 -34.11
C PHE A 603 2.70 -19.84 -33.72
N ASP A 604 2.99 -20.13 -32.45
CA ASP A 604 3.47 -21.45 -32.03
C ASP A 604 2.41 -22.23 -31.22
N GLY A 605 1.22 -21.65 -31.07
CA GLY A 605 0.01 -22.32 -30.57
C GLY A 605 -0.62 -21.60 -29.39
N ALA A 606 -1.92 -21.82 -29.17
CA ALA A 606 -2.66 -21.24 -28.05
C ALA A 606 -3.19 -22.29 -27.06
N TRP A 607 -3.76 -23.37 -27.57
CA TRP A 607 -4.36 -24.40 -26.73
C TRP A 607 -3.63 -25.73 -26.87
N TRP A 608 -3.10 -26.22 -25.75
CA TRP A 608 -2.43 -27.51 -25.65
C TRP A 608 -2.64 -28.09 -24.24
N PRO A 609 -3.48 -29.14 -24.09
CA PRO A 609 -3.69 -29.81 -22.80
C PRO A 609 -2.42 -30.48 -22.26
N ARG A 610 -1.69 -29.77 -21.39
CA ARG A 610 -0.48 -30.27 -20.72
C ARG A 610 -0.28 -29.71 -19.32
N THR A 611 0.55 -30.37 -18.53
CA THR A 611 1.18 -29.76 -17.35
C THR A 611 2.32 -28.82 -17.74
N ILE A 612 2.73 -27.97 -16.80
CA ILE A 612 3.92 -27.13 -16.95
C ILE A 612 5.14 -28.04 -17.14
N ARG A 613 6.00 -27.69 -18.08
CA ARG A 613 7.23 -28.45 -18.35
C ARG A 613 8.09 -28.45 -17.10
N SER A 614 8.61 -29.62 -16.73
CA SER A 614 9.36 -29.83 -15.47
C SER A 614 8.54 -29.66 -14.19
N ASN A 615 7.22 -29.51 -14.26
CA ASN A 615 6.31 -29.57 -13.12
C ASN A 615 5.07 -30.43 -13.46
N PRO A 616 5.13 -31.75 -13.19
CA PRO A 616 4.09 -32.70 -13.60
C PRO A 616 2.80 -32.62 -12.76
N THR A 617 2.69 -31.68 -11.83
CA THR A 617 1.53 -31.55 -10.92
C THR A 617 0.69 -30.32 -11.18
N THR A 618 1.17 -29.39 -12.02
CA THR A 618 0.54 -28.08 -12.25
C THR A 618 0.15 -27.95 -13.71
N LEU A 619 -1.09 -27.56 -13.99
CA LEU A 619 -1.56 -27.35 -15.36
C LEU A 619 -0.93 -26.09 -15.96
N SER A 620 -0.56 -26.17 -17.25
CA SER A 620 -0.13 -25.00 -18.02
C SER A 620 -1.35 -24.12 -18.36
N ASN A 621 -1.15 -22.81 -18.50
CA ASN A 621 -2.20 -21.92 -19.03
C ASN A 621 -2.58 -22.26 -20.48
N HIS A 622 -1.73 -22.97 -21.23
CA HIS A 622 -2.14 -23.58 -22.50
C HIS A 622 -3.22 -24.65 -22.35
N ALA A 623 -3.29 -25.37 -21.22
CA ALA A 623 -4.34 -26.36 -20.99
C ALA A 623 -5.70 -25.68 -20.83
N TYR A 624 -5.71 -24.48 -20.22
CA TYR A 624 -6.88 -23.62 -20.06
C TYR A 624 -7.19 -22.77 -21.30
N GLY A 625 -6.38 -22.82 -22.36
CA GLY A 625 -6.56 -22.00 -23.55
C GLY A 625 -6.54 -20.50 -23.26
N THR A 626 -5.76 -20.07 -22.27
CA THR A 626 -5.56 -18.66 -21.91
C THR A 626 -4.18 -18.14 -22.26
N ALA A 627 -3.33 -18.97 -22.88
CA ALA A 627 -1.99 -18.61 -23.30
C ALA A 627 -1.80 -18.75 -24.81
N PHE A 628 -0.80 -18.09 -25.37
CA PHE A 628 -0.32 -18.34 -26.71
C PHE A 628 1.17 -18.06 -26.82
N ASP A 629 1.83 -18.80 -27.71
CA ASP A 629 3.26 -18.66 -28.00
C ASP A 629 3.46 -18.01 -29.37
N ILE A 630 4.45 -17.11 -29.46
CA ILE A 630 4.92 -16.51 -30.72
C ILE A 630 6.46 -16.47 -30.74
N ASN A 631 7.04 -16.52 -31.94
CA ASN A 631 8.49 -16.45 -32.15
C ASN A 631 9.29 -17.45 -31.31
N ALA A 632 8.77 -18.66 -31.07
CA ALA A 632 9.37 -19.65 -30.17
C ALA A 632 10.81 -20.02 -30.54
N GLN A 633 11.13 -20.03 -31.85
CA GLN A 633 12.49 -20.30 -32.34
C GLN A 633 13.54 -19.34 -31.75
N TRP A 634 13.18 -18.07 -31.48
CA TRP A 634 14.10 -17.04 -30.97
C TRP A 634 13.93 -16.77 -29.48
N ASN A 635 12.88 -17.31 -28.86
CA ASN A 635 12.51 -17.02 -27.47
C ASN A 635 12.20 -18.29 -26.66
N ALA A 636 12.98 -19.34 -26.89
CA ALA A 636 12.74 -20.65 -26.31
C ALA A 636 12.78 -20.65 -24.77
N PHE A 637 12.00 -21.56 -24.17
CA PHE A 637 11.97 -21.81 -22.73
C PHE A 637 13.38 -22.03 -22.13
N TYR A 638 13.66 -21.42 -20.98
CA TYR A 638 14.98 -21.37 -20.31
C TYR A 638 16.10 -20.72 -21.14
N LYS A 639 15.76 -19.87 -22.12
CA LYS A 639 16.72 -19.03 -22.84
C LYS A 639 16.43 -17.55 -22.61
N PRO A 640 17.43 -16.68 -22.79
CA PRO A 640 17.19 -15.25 -22.88
C PRO A 640 16.28 -14.92 -24.06
N ALA A 641 15.25 -14.11 -23.81
CA ALA A 641 14.39 -13.59 -24.87
C ALA A 641 15.14 -12.61 -25.77
N ALA A 642 14.88 -12.64 -27.07
CA ALA A 642 15.53 -11.80 -28.07
C ALA A 642 15.46 -10.30 -27.67
N PRO A 643 16.58 -9.57 -27.70
CA PRO A 643 16.62 -8.13 -27.45
C PRO A 643 15.84 -7.32 -28.51
N VAL A 644 15.44 -6.10 -28.14
CA VAL A 644 14.80 -5.15 -29.06
C VAL A 644 15.65 -4.95 -30.31
N GLY A 645 15.02 -5.03 -31.48
CA GLY A 645 15.69 -4.91 -32.78
C GLY A 645 16.36 -6.18 -33.30
N ASP A 646 16.54 -7.22 -32.47
CA ASP A 646 16.98 -8.52 -32.95
C ASP A 646 15.81 -9.29 -33.59
N ARG A 647 16.12 -10.16 -34.55
CA ARG A 647 15.10 -10.97 -35.24
C ARG A 647 14.36 -11.84 -34.23
N GLY A 648 13.04 -11.78 -34.26
CA GLY A 648 12.18 -12.55 -33.37
C GLY A 648 11.92 -11.89 -32.01
N SER A 649 12.40 -10.66 -31.77
CA SER A 649 12.01 -9.88 -30.59
C SER A 649 10.49 -9.72 -30.51
N VAL A 650 9.95 -9.93 -29.31
CA VAL A 650 8.55 -9.66 -28.97
C VAL A 650 8.42 -8.53 -27.95
N ARG A 651 9.55 -7.96 -27.48
CA ARG A 651 9.59 -6.98 -26.38
C ARG A 651 8.78 -5.72 -26.68
N GLU A 652 8.74 -5.32 -27.94
CA GLU A 652 7.97 -4.17 -28.43
C GLU A 652 6.45 -4.43 -28.41
N LEU A 653 6.02 -5.69 -28.43
CA LEU A 653 4.60 -6.09 -28.37
C LEU A 653 4.05 -6.06 -26.94
N VAL A 654 4.93 -6.28 -25.95
CA VAL A 654 4.58 -6.53 -24.56
C VAL A 654 3.89 -5.34 -23.86
N PRO A 655 4.25 -4.06 -24.07
CA PRO A 655 3.53 -2.95 -23.43
C PRO A 655 2.02 -2.93 -23.77
N ILE A 656 1.66 -3.25 -25.02
CA ILE A 656 0.26 -3.34 -25.46
C ILE A 656 -0.39 -4.60 -24.89
N ALA A 657 0.32 -5.74 -24.86
CA ALA A 657 -0.15 -6.95 -24.21
C ALA A 657 -0.49 -6.72 -22.73
N ASN A 658 0.43 -6.06 -22.01
CA ASN A 658 0.27 -5.68 -20.61
C ASN A 658 -0.93 -4.75 -20.44
N ALA A 659 -1.06 -3.72 -21.28
CA ALA A 659 -2.20 -2.80 -21.24
C ALA A 659 -3.55 -3.52 -21.42
N LEU A 660 -3.57 -4.62 -22.17
CA LEU A 660 -4.76 -5.43 -22.43
C LEU A 660 -4.89 -6.67 -21.53
N GLY A 661 -4.11 -6.76 -20.46
CA GLY A 661 -4.26 -7.77 -19.41
C GLY A 661 -3.58 -9.10 -19.69
N PHE A 662 -2.68 -9.15 -20.67
CA PHE A 662 -1.81 -10.29 -20.95
C PHE A 662 -0.44 -10.09 -20.31
N PHE A 663 0.01 -11.10 -19.57
CA PHE A 663 1.35 -11.15 -18.99
C PHE A 663 2.32 -11.83 -19.96
N TRP A 664 3.56 -11.35 -20.00
CA TRP A 664 4.62 -11.91 -20.83
C TRP A 664 5.62 -12.75 -20.03
N GLY A 665 5.87 -13.98 -20.46
CA GLY A 665 6.78 -14.93 -19.81
C GLY A 665 8.26 -14.52 -19.83
N GLY A 666 8.63 -13.54 -20.67
CA GLY A 666 9.96 -12.95 -20.66
C GLY A 666 10.30 -12.15 -19.39
N HIS A 667 9.30 -11.84 -18.56
CA HIS A 667 9.54 -11.25 -17.24
C HIS A 667 9.99 -12.27 -16.18
N TRP A 668 9.93 -13.58 -16.46
CA TRP A 668 10.46 -14.59 -15.56
C TRP A 668 11.99 -14.64 -15.64
N ASN A 669 12.64 -14.75 -14.48
CA ASN A 669 14.10 -14.84 -14.37
C ASN A 669 14.47 -16.13 -13.64
N TYR A 670 14.51 -17.25 -14.38
CA TYR A 670 14.65 -18.58 -13.79
C TYR A 670 16.02 -18.85 -13.18
N ASP A 671 17.08 -18.23 -13.70
CA ASP A 671 18.48 -18.49 -13.29
C ASP A 671 19.21 -17.25 -12.77
N GLY A 672 18.52 -16.11 -12.66
CA GLY A 672 19.12 -14.84 -12.27
C GLY A 672 19.96 -14.17 -13.37
N ARG A 673 20.12 -14.82 -14.54
CA ARG A 673 21.00 -14.40 -15.65
C ARG A 673 20.24 -14.13 -16.95
N GLY A 674 18.92 -14.07 -16.87
CA GLY A 674 18.04 -13.74 -17.99
C GLY A 674 17.39 -14.95 -18.67
N ALA A 675 17.55 -16.18 -18.17
CA ALA A 675 16.75 -17.31 -18.66
C ALA A 675 15.27 -17.08 -18.33
N SER A 676 14.42 -17.18 -19.35
CA SER A 676 13.01 -16.78 -19.28
C SER A 676 12.14 -17.71 -20.14
N ASP A 677 10.86 -17.36 -20.33
CA ASP A 677 9.98 -17.98 -21.33
C ASP A 677 9.46 -16.91 -22.30
N GLY A 678 10.37 -16.36 -23.10
CA GLY A 678 10.11 -15.15 -23.89
C GLY A 678 9.08 -15.32 -25.01
N MET A 679 8.73 -16.54 -25.39
CA MET A 679 7.72 -16.80 -26.42
C MET A 679 6.28 -16.67 -25.90
N HIS A 680 6.11 -16.80 -24.58
CA HIS A 680 4.84 -17.06 -23.93
C HIS A 680 4.10 -15.78 -23.53
N PHE A 681 2.83 -15.69 -23.92
CA PHE A 681 1.89 -14.67 -23.46
C PHE A 681 0.67 -15.35 -22.84
N GLU A 682 0.20 -14.86 -21.70
CA GLU A 682 -0.98 -15.42 -21.06
C GLU A 682 -1.93 -14.36 -20.52
N TRP A 683 -3.23 -14.61 -20.66
CA TRP A 683 -4.25 -13.78 -20.06
C TRP A 683 -4.19 -13.92 -18.54
N ALA A 684 -4.03 -12.78 -17.87
CA ALA A 684 -3.86 -12.72 -16.42
C ALA A 684 -5.03 -11.98 -15.74
N VAL A 685 -5.56 -10.93 -16.38
CA VAL A 685 -6.61 -10.09 -15.78
C VAL A 685 -7.52 -9.49 -16.84
N ALA A 686 -8.78 -9.27 -16.47
CA ALA A 686 -9.71 -8.51 -17.28
C ALA A 686 -9.28 -7.03 -17.35
N ARG A 687 -9.18 -6.48 -18.55
CA ARG A 687 -8.92 -5.06 -18.83
C ARG A 687 -9.81 -4.56 -19.95
#